data_AF-A0A371ICC2-F1
#
_entry.id   AF-A0A371ICC2-F1
#
_cell.length_a   1.000
_cell.length_b   1.000
_cell.length_c   1.000
_cell.angle_alpha   90.00
_cell.angle_beta   90.00
_cell.angle_gamma   90.00
#
_symmetry.space_group_name_H-M   'P 1'
#
loop_
_entity.id
_entity.type
_entity.pdbx_description
1 polymer ?
#
loop_
_entity_poly.entity_id
_entity_poly.type
_entity_poly.pdbx_seq_one_letter_code
_entity_poly.pdbx_strand_id
1 'polypeptide(L)'
;MYDPRERHLQAIEKILHYLKTSLGKGLLFRRECSLSLDIYTDADYVGLVINRRFTSSYCLFLGGNLVTWRSKKQLSTFFIAQSNMTERNIEIHKHFIKEKLDDGLIVTAHIFTYSKWQMQYAVKKIRLRDKSMPDRILREVATLSRLQHQHVVRYYQAWFETGVSDSSGDSSWGSKTPVTSSFSYKAATSNDAFGHENQLESTYLYIQMEYCPRTLRQVFESYTHFDKELAWHLFRQIVEGLAHIHGQGIIHRDLTPSNIFFDARNDIKIGDFGLAKFLKLEQLDQDLGHPADTNGVSIDGTGQVGTYFYTAPEIEQGWPKIDEKADMYSLGVVFFELWHPFGTAMERNVVLSDLKQKGEVPPTWVAEFPEQEFLLRQLMSLAPSDRPSATELLQNAFPPRMESELLDDILRTMQKLEDTSIYDKVLNAIFDEEMLSTKHIRQVGRLGSVVDNSSSIQYTEFESEVRDYVVEVNREIFRQHCAKHLEISTMRLLDDCLQFNRNAVKLLTHGGDMLELCHELRLPFLNWIISNQKSSFKRYEISCVFRRAVGHSSPNRYLQGDFDIIGGTSALTEAEVTRDIVTCFFHADSCDIHLNHGDLLDAIWSWIGVKVEHRLKVAELLSMMGSLRPQSSERKSKWVVIRRQLLQELNLAEAMVNRLQTVGLRFCGSADQALPRLRGALPSDKRTFKALDELSELVSLLRIWRIDKNIYIDALMPPTESYHRDLFFQVYLRKENSPGSFSEGALLAVGGRYDYLLHQLWSSDYKGNPPTGVGTSLALETIIQNCPVDFKPNRNEASTNILVCSRGGGGLLVERMELVAELWEENFKAEFVPTPDPSLTEQYEYANEQGIKCLVIITDTDFSLTDSVKVRHLEHKGEKNVERKNLVKFLSDAMATQFRNPSIWI
;
A
#
# COMPACT_ATOMS: atom_id res chain seq x y z
N MET A 1 41.16 -17.57 1.43
CA MET A 1 41.76 -16.38 2.09
C MET A 1 41.69 -16.65 3.59
N TYR A 2 42.82 -16.81 4.29
CA TYR A 2 42.87 -17.48 5.60
C TYR A 2 42.78 -16.57 6.85
N ASP A 3 42.43 -15.28 6.71
CA ASP A 3 42.24 -14.36 7.85
C ASP A 3 41.32 -13.17 7.47
N PRO A 4 39.98 -13.34 7.47
CA PRO A 4 39.06 -12.24 7.18
C PRO A 4 39.05 -11.23 8.35
N ARG A 5 39.20 -9.95 8.02
CA ARG A 5 39.21 -8.82 8.96
C ARG A 5 38.00 -7.94 8.67
N GLU A 6 37.66 -7.06 9.59
CA GLU A 6 36.54 -6.12 9.47
C GLU A 6 36.51 -5.35 8.15
N ARG A 7 37.69 -5.03 7.60
CA ARG A 7 37.87 -4.37 6.29
C ARG A 7 37.36 -5.22 5.12
N HIS A 8 37.50 -6.55 5.20
CA HIS A 8 36.98 -7.50 4.22
C HIS A 8 35.45 -7.62 4.33
N LEU A 9 34.91 -7.57 5.56
CA LEU A 9 33.47 -7.57 5.79
C LEU A 9 32.81 -6.28 5.24
N GLN A 10 33.43 -5.12 5.47
CA GLN A 10 32.95 -3.84 4.93
C GLN A 10 33.00 -3.78 3.40
N ALA A 11 34.01 -4.42 2.77
CA ALA A 11 34.07 -4.52 1.32
C ALA A 11 32.94 -5.41 0.77
N ILE A 12 32.67 -6.55 1.43
CA ILE A 12 31.55 -7.44 1.09
C ILE A 12 30.21 -6.72 1.28
N GLU A 13 30.03 -5.98 2.37
CA GLU A 13 28.81 -5.20 2.61
C GLU A 13 28.60 -4.11 1.57
N LYS A 14 29.66 -3.41 1.15
CA LYS A 14 29.58 -2.42 0.06
C LYS A 14 29.20 -3.06 -1.28
N ILE A 15 29.76 -4.24 -1.58
CA ILE A 15 29.41 -5.00 -2.79
C ILE A 15 27.95 -5.47 -2.73
N LEU A 16 27.50 -5.98 -1.58
CA LEU A 16 26.11 -6.39 -1.36
C LEU A 16 25.15 -5.19 -1.44
N HIS A 17 25.52 -4.03 -0.90
CA HIS A 17 24.73 -2.79 -1.00
C HIS A 17 24.59 -2.31 -2.44
N TYR A 18 25.69 -2.34 -3.19
CA TYR A 18 25.71 -1.97 -4.61
C TYR A 18 24.86 -2.92 -5.46
N LEU A 19 24.95 -4.23 -5.22
CA LEU A 19 24.17 -5.25 -5.95
C LEU A 19 22.69 -5.22 -5.61
N LYS A 20 22.33 -4.93 -4.35
CA LYS A 20 20.93 -4.82 -3.90
C LYS A 20 20.22 -3.58 -4.45
N THR A 21 20.97 -2.53 -4.81
CA THR A 21 20.45 -1.27 -5.36
C THR A 21 20.58 -1.14 -6.88
N SER A 22 21.17 -2.14 -7.56
CA SER A 22 21.49 -2.08 -9.00
C SER A 22 21.01 -3.30 -9.80
N LEU A 23 19.96 -3.99 -9.34
CA LEU A 23 19.30 -5.07 -10.10
C LEU A 23 18.88 -4.52 -11.48
N GLY A 24 19.44 -5.06 -12.56
CA GLY A 24 19.16 -4.65 -13.95
C GLY A 24 20.29 -3.89 -14.67
N LYS A 25 21.38 -3.49 -13.99
CA LYS A 25 22.56 -2.89 -14.65
C LYS A 25 23.59 -3.97 -14.99
N GLY A 26 23.91 -4.13 -16.28
CA GLY A 26 24.95 -5.08 -16.73
C GLY A 26 26.34 -4.77 -16.15
N LEU A 27 27.11 -5.81 -15.83
CA LEU A 27 28.49 -5.69 -15.33
C LEU A 27 29.45 -5.36 -16.48
N LEU A 28 30.16 -4.24 -16.37
CA LEU A 28 31.18 -3.81 -17.33
C LEU A 28 32.50 -4.53 -17.05
N PHE A 29 32.84 -5.52 -17.88
CA PHE A 29 34.11 -6.25 -17.77
C PHE A 29 35.25 -5.46 -18.40
N ARG A 30 36.39 -5.39 -17.71
CA ARG A 30 37.63 -4.83 -18.28
C ARG A 30 38.24 -5.87 -19.23
N ARG A 31 38.59 -5.44 -20.45
CA ARG A 31 39.34 -6.29 -21.40
C ARG A 31 40.75 -6.51 -20.87
N GLU A 32 41.02 -7.70 -20.34
CA GLU A 32 42.37 -8.10 -19.92
C GLU A 32 43.11 -8.85 -21.05
N CYS A 33 44.44 -8.71 -21.09
CA CYS A 33 45.29 -9.28 -22.14
C CYS A 33 45.61 -10.77 -21.95
N SER A 34 45.23 -11.38 -20.82
CA SER A 34 45.47 -12.79 -20.53
C SER A 34 44.17 -13.51 -20.12
N LEU A 35 43.84 -14.60 -20.80
CA LEU A 35 42.69 -15.47 -20.52
C LEU A 35 43.09 -16.60 -19.55
N SER A 36 43.51 -16.27 -18.33
CA SER A 36 43.74 -17.28 -17.28
C SER A 36 42.41 -17.70 -16.67
N LEU A 37 42.16 -19.01 -16.54
CA LEU A 37 40.98 -19.53 -15.85
C LEU A 37 41.37 -19.97 -14.44
N ASP A 38 40.94 -19.20 -13.44
CA ASP A 38 41.29 -19.44 -12.03
C ASP A 38 40.05 -19.91 -11.27
N ILE A 39 40.09 -21.13 -10.73
CA ILE A 39 38.99 -21.73 -9.98
C ILE A 39 39.40 -21.83 -8.52
N TYR A 40 38.63 -21.21 -7.64
CA TYR A 40 38.79 -21.33 -6.20
C TYR A 40 37.65 -22.17 -5.65
N THR A 41 38.00 -23.28 -5.01
CA THR A 41 37.06 -24.13 -4.30
C THR A 41 37.32 -24.03 -2.82
N ASP A 42 36.25 -23.93 -2.03
CA ASP A 42 36.30 -24.01 -0.59
C ASP A 42 35.42 -25.19 -0.15
N ALA A 43 36.06 -26.14 0.52
CA ALA A 43 35.45 -27.34 1.07
C ALA A 43 35.88 -27.41 2.53
N ASP A 44 35.16 -26.69 3.38
CA ASP A 44 35.49 -26.59 4.79
C ASP A 44 35.07 -27.90 5.49
N TYR A 45 36.04 -28.79 5.69
CA TYR A 45 35.89 -29.98 6.53
C TYR A 45 36.29 -29.59 7.95
N VAL A 46 35.30 -29.58 8.84
CA VAL A 46 35.45 -29.32 10.30
C VAL A 46 35.76 -27.86 10.64
N GLY A 47 34.74 -27.07 11.04
CA GLY A 47 35.04 -25.70 11.52
C GLY A 47 33.95 -24.86 12.17
N LEU A 48 32.64 -25.04 11.91
CA LEU A 48 31.62 -24.20 12.56
C LEU A 48 31.08 -24.84 13.86
N VAL A 49 31.56 -24.33 15.00
CA VAL A 49 31.27 -24.81 16.37
C VAL A 49 29.75 -24.82 16.70
N ILE A 50 28.95 -24.05 15.95
CA ILE A 50 27.52 -23.83 16.23
C ILE A 50 26.63 -24.92 15.60
N ASN A 51 26.95 -25.42 14.39
CA ASN A 51 26.02 -26.29 13.65
C ASN A 51 26.66 -27.47 12.89
N ARG A 52 27.99 -27.64 12.86
CA ARG A 52 28.69 -28.79 12.22
C ARG A 52 28.09 -29.22 10.85
N ARG A 53 27.82 -28.28 9.92
CA ARG A 53 27.31 -28.60 8.56
C ARG A 53 28.34 -28.31 7.47
N PHE A 54 28.37 -29.15 6.44
CA PHE A 54 29.25 -29.02 5.26
C PHE A 54 28.73 -27.96 4.27
N THR A 55 29.60 -27.04 3.87
CA THR A 55 29.37 -26.10 2.76
C THR A 55 30.42 -26.34 1.69
N SER A 56 29.97 -26.64 0.47
CA SER A 56 30.84 -26.63 -0.71
C SER A 56 30.55 -25.35 -1.50
N SER A 57 31.56 -24.51 -1.68
CA SER A 57 31.46 -23.34 -2.54
C SER A 57 32.61 -23.29 -3.54
N TYR A 58 32.34 -22.73 -4.72
CA TYR A 58 33.38 -22.42 -5.68
C TYR A 58 33.10 -21.09 -6.37
N CYS A 59 34.16 -20.45 -6.83
CA CYS A 59 34.11 -19.31 -7.73
C CYS A 59 35.15 -19.47 -8.85
N LEU A 60 34.80 -19.01 -10.05
CA LEU A 60 35.56 -19.19 -11.27
C LEU A 60 35.80 -17.81 -11.91
N PHE A 61 37.07 -17.49 -12.12
CA PHE A 61 37.53 -16.25 -12.72
C PHE A 61 38.13 -16.54 -14.10
N LEU A 62 37.89 -15.67 -15.07
CA LEU A 62 38.50 -15.70 -16.40
C LEU A 62 39.17 -14.37 -16.66
N GLY A 63 40.50 -14.36 -16.78
CA GLY A 63 41.32 -13.15 -16.91
C GLY A 63 40.97 -12.14 -15.83
N GLY A 64 41.07 -12.54 -14.57
CA GLY A 64 40.78 -11.69 -13.40
C GLY A 64 39.31 -11.38 -13.12
N ASN A 65 38.39 -11.68 -14.05
CA ASN A 65 36.97 -11.35 -13.93
C ASN A 65 36.14 -12.53 -13.41
N LEU A 66 35.32 -12.33 -12.38
CA LEU A 66 34.43 -13.38 -11.83
C LEU A 66 33.34 -13.74 -12.86
N VAL A 67 33.34 -14.98 -13.34
CA VAL A 67 32.39 -15.48 -14.35
C VAL A 67 31.25 -16.24 -13.70
N THR A 68 31.53 -17.06 -12.69
CA THR A 68 30.49 -17.78 -11.96
C THR A 68 30.90 -18.06 -10.53
N TRP A 69 29.92 -18.09 -9.64
CA TRP A 69 30.08 -18.49 -8.25
C TRP A 69 28.87 -19.32 -7.84
N ARG A 70 29.11 -20.35 -7.03
CA ARG A 70 28.05 -21.17 -6.42
C ARG A 70 28.43 -21.51 -5.00
N SER A 71 27.50 -21.33 -4.08
CA SER A 71 27.59 -21.87 -2.72
C SER A 71 26.37 -22.73 -2.46
N LYS A 72 26.57 -23.99 -2.06
CA LYS A 72 25.47 -24.92 -1.76
C LYS A 72 25.68 -25.48 -0.36
N LYS A 73 24.73 -25.23 0.53
CA LYS A 73 24.58 -26.03 1.76
C LYS A 73 24.17 -27.43 1.33
N GLN A 74 24.96 -28.45 1.65
CA GLN A 74 24.50 -29.82 1.44
C GLN A 74 23.34 -30.09 2.40
N LEU A 75 22.21 -30.58 1.86
CA LEU A 75 21.17 -31.21 2.65
C LEU A 75 21.78 -32.47 3.26
N SER A 76 21.88 -32.51 4.58
CA SER A 76 22.39 -33.67 5.31
C SER A 76 21.51 -34.88 4.99
N THR A 77 22.11 -35.89 4.36
CA THR A 77 21.67 -37.27 4.49
C THR A 77 21.64 -37.62 5.98
N PHE A 78 20.54 -38.23 6.41
CA PHE A 78 20.29 -38.65 7.79
C PHE A 78 21.48 -39.45 8.33
N PHE A 79 22.16 -38.92 9.35
CA PHE A 79 23.02 -39.70 10.22
C PHE A 79 22.36 -39.74 11.59
N ILE A 80 21.85 -40.92 11.97
CA ILE A 80 21.49 -41.25 13.35
C ILE A 80 22.82 -41.32 14.10
N ALA A 81 23.15 -40.26 14.84
CA ALA A 81 24.36 -40.23 15.64
C ALA A 81 24.08 -40.87 17.02
N GLN A 82 24.61 -42.08 17.25
CA GLN A 82 24.94 -42.53 18.60
C GLN A 82 26.13 -41.70 19.07
N SER A 83 25.91 -40.64 19.84
CA SER A 83 27.01 -39.95 20.52
C SER A 83 26.55 -39.33 21.82
N ASN A 84 27.20 -39.72 22.92
CA ASN A 84 27.09 -39.12 24.24
C ASN A 84 27.39 -37.61 24.15
N MET A 85 26.34 -36.78 24.16
CA MET A 85 26.49 -35.33 24.27
C MET A 85 26.47 -34.93 25.75
N THR A 86 27.64 -34.59 26.28
CA THR A 86 27.79 -33.93 27.57
C THR A 86 27.25 -32.50 27.52
N GLU A 87 26.40 -32.19 28.49
CA GLU A 87 25.88 -30.90 28.96
C GLU A 87 26.17 -29.66 28.09
N ARG A 88 25.14 -29.17 27.40
CA ARG A 88 25.05 -27.77 26.97
C ARG A 88 23.96 -27.11 27.79
N ASN A 89 24.28 -25.95 28.38
CA ASN A 89 23.38 -25.13 29.19
C ASN A 89 22.03 -24.89 28.48
N ILE A 90 21.02 -25.61 28.94
CA ILE A 90 19.62 -25.47 28.58
C ILE A 90 18.97 -24.70 29.73
N GLU A 91 18.54 -23.46 29.49
CA GLU A 91 17.63 -22.78 30.41
C GLU A 91 16.22 -23.37 30.23
N ILE A 92 15.84 -24.25 31.16
CA ILE A 92 14.50 -24.85 31.22
C ILE A 92 13.56 -23.82 31.82
N HIS A 93 12.75 -23.14 31.00
CA HIS A 93 11.56 -22.46 31.49
C HIS A 93 10.53 -23.54 31.86
N LYS A 94 10.57 -24.00 33.12
CA LYS A 94 9.49 -24.79 33.72
C LYS A 94 8.31 -23.85 33.84
N HIS A 95 7.30 -23.95 32.98
CA HIS A 95 5.88 -23.68 33.28
C HIS A 95 5.07 -24.33 32.15
N PHE A 96 4.04 -25.10 32.53
CA PHE A 96 3.12 -25.87 31.69
C PHE A 96 3.56 -27.30 31.32
N ILE A 97 2.99 -28.31 32.00
CA ILE A 97 2.40 -29.55 31.43
C ILE A 97 1.68 -30.33 32.53
N LYS A 98 0.50 -30.83 32.13
CA LYS A 98 -0.44 -31.65 32.90
C LYS A 98 0.16 -33.05 33.10
N GLU A 99 0.25 -33.49 34.35
CA GLU A 99 0.58 -34.86 34.70
C GLU A 99 -0.47 -35.83 34.15
N LYS A 100 -0.02 -36.89 33.48
CA LYS A 100 -0.73 -38.17 33.40
C LYS A 100 0.25 -39.23 33.91
N LEU A 101 0.07 -39.60 35.18
CA LEU A 101 0.56 -40.87 35.71
C LEU A 101 -0.47 -41.92 35.30
N ASP A 102 -0.04 -42.84 34.44
CA ASP A 102 -0.21 -44.30 34.57
C ASP A 102 0.31 -44.95 33.28
N ASP A 103 0.99 -46.09 33.43
CA ASP A 103 1.68 -46.87 32.39
C ASP A 103 2.98 -46.31 31.79
N GLY A 104 4.00 -46.10 32.63
CA GLY A 104 5.43 -46.31 32.31
C GLY A 104 5.99 -45.74 30.99
N LEU A 105 5.40 -44.68 30.46
CA LEU A 105 5.88 -43.84 29.37
C LEU A 105 5.82 -42.40 29.87
N ILE A 106 6.89 -41.94 30.52
CA ILE A 106 6.93 -40.56 31.04
C ILE A 106 7.05 -39.63 29.83
N VAL A 107 5.95 -39.01 29.43
CA VAL A 107 5.91 -37.96 28.41
C VAL A 107 6.06 -36.61 29.09
N THR A 108 7.26 -36.05 29.06
CA THR A 108 7.49 -34.66 29.47
C THR A 108 7.78 -33.84 28.23
N ALA A 109 6.98 -32.80 27.99
CA ALA A 109 7.28 -31.82 26.96
C ALA A 109 8.06 -30.64 27.57
N HIS A 110 9.07 -30.16 26.85
CA HIS A 110 9.91 -29.04 27.28
C HIS A 110 9.90 -27.97 26.19
N ILE A 111 9.77 -26.70 26.58
CA ILE A 111 9.86 -25.55 25.69
C ILE A 111 11.30 -25.05 25.69
N PHE A 112 11.92 -24.99 24.52
CA PHE A 112 13.27 -24.46 24.33
C PHE A 112 13.22 -23.14 23.58
N THR A 113 13.88 -22.11 24.11
CA THR A 113 14.05 -20.82 23.41
C THR A 113 15.52 -20.69 23.00
N TYR A 114 15.81 -20.62 21.70
CA TYR A 114 17.18 -20.31 21.24
C TYR A 114 17.43 -18.79 21.35
N SER A 115 18.37 -18.39 22.20
CA SER A 115 18.63 -17.00 22.62
C SER A 115 19.00 -16.02 21.49
N LYS A 116 19.33 -16.52 20.28
CA LYS A 116 19.74 -15.68 19.14
C LYS A 116 18.63 -15.43 18.10
N TRP A 117 17.52 -16.17 18.13
CA TRP A 117 16.48 -16.11 17.08
C TRP A 117 15.03 -16.11 17.59
N GLN A 118 14.79 -16.14 18.91
CA GLN A 118 13.46 -16.24 19.52
C GLN A 118 12.58 -17.41 19.01
N MET A 119 13.12 -18.39 18.29
CA MET A 119 12.37 -19.55 17.84
C MET A 119 12.15 -20.51 19.02
N GLN A 120 10.88 -20.81 19.29
CA GLN A 120 10.44 -21.75 20.32
C GLN A 120 10.19 -23.12 19.70
N TYR A 121 10.61 -24.17 20.40
CA TYR A 121 10.39 -25.56 20.02
C TYR A 121 9.79 -26.35 21.18
N ALA A 122 8.94 -27.31 20.85
CA ALA A 122 8.50 -28.33 21.79
C ALA A 122 9.40 -29.57 21.64
N VAL A 123 9.78 -30.21 22.75
CA VAL A 123 10.48 -31.49 22.72
C VAL A 123 9.71 -32.51 23.55
N LYS A 124 9.29 -33.61 22.92
CA LYS A 124 8.61 -34.73 23.57
C LYS A 124 9.64 -35.77 24.02
N LYS A 125 9.73 -36.05 25.33
CA LYS A 125 10.57 -37.12 25.91
C LYS A 125 9.75 -38.39 26.09
N ILE A 126 10.27 -39.56 25.72
CA ILE A 126 9.58 -40.86 25.77
C ILE A 126 10.52 -41.89 26.38
N ARG A 127 10.11 -42.61 27.44
CA ARG A 127 10.91 -43.71 28.03
C ARG A 127 10.69 -45.01 27.26
N LEU A 128 11.77 -45.70 26.88
CA LEU A 128 11.72 -47.00 26.22
C LEU A 128 11.96 -48.13 27.24
N ARG A 129 11.10 -49.15 27.23
CA ARG A 129 11.16 -50.27 28.20
C ARG A 129 12.07 -51.42 27.75
N ASP A 130 12.48 -51.48 26.47
CA ASP A 130 13.23 -52.61 25.92
C ASP A 130 14.38 -52.17 24.97
N LYS A 131 15.52 -52.88 25.02
CA LYS A 131 16.73 -52.55 24.23
C LYS A 131 16.65 -53.02 22.75
N SER A 132 15.61 -53.78 22.38
CA SER A 132 15.49 -54.51 21.10
C SER A 132 14.67 -53.81 19.99
N MET A 133 14.05 -52.65 20.24
CA MET A 133 13.13 -52.01 19.28
C MET A 133 13.56 -50.64 18.66
N PRO A 134 14.82 -50.39 18.25
CA PRO A 134 15.17 -49.12 17.59
C PRO A 134 14.55 -48.96 16.19
N ASP A 135 14.50 -50.01 15.37
CA ASP A 135 14.26 -49.88 13.91
C ASP A 135 12.83 -49.51 13.52
N ARG A 136 11.83 -49.91 14.32
CA ARG A 136 10.42 -49.55 14.09
C ARG A 136 10.16 -48.10 14.45
N ILE A 137 10.67 -47.66 15.59
CA ILE A 137 10.56 -46.28 16.10
C ILE A 137 11.33 -45.31 15.18
N LEU A 138 12.52 -45.70 14.71
CA LEU A 138 13.30 -44.93 13.75
C LEU A 138 12.59 -44.76 12.40
N ARG A 139 11.89 -45.79 11.91
CA ARG A 139 11.04 -45.71 10.70
C ARG A 139 9.86 -44.77 10.89
N GLU A 140 9.21 -44.80 12.04
CA GLU A 140 8.11 -43.90 12.39
C GLU A 140 8.58 -42.43 12.43
N VAL A 141 9.65 -42.13 13.18
CA VAL A 141 10.24 -40.79 13.27
C VAL A 141 10.72 -40.29 11.90
N ALA A 142 11.38 -41.13 11.11
CA ALA A 142 11.85 -40.75 9.77
C ALA A 142 10.69 -40.40 8.84
N THR A 143 9.55 -41.07 8.97
CA THR A 143 8.38 -40.79 8.13
C THR A 143 7.61 -39.56 8.60
N LEU A 144 7.49 -39.35 9.92
CA LEU A 144 6.93 -38.11 10.48
C LEU A 144 7.74 -36.87 10.08
N SER A 145 9.06 -36.99 9.95
CA SER A 145 9.92 -35.90 9.45
C SER A 145 9.68 -35.51 7.99
N ARG A 146 9.04 -36.39 7.21
CA ARG A 146 8.70 -36.15 5.79
C ARG A 146 7.37 -35.43 5.62
N LEU A 147 6.53 -35.39 6.66
CA LEU A 147 5.29 -34.62 6.64
C LEU A 147 5.61 -33.13 6.67
N GLN A 148 5.43 -32.47 5.54
CA GLN A 148 5.61 -31.03 5.38
C GLN A 148 4.34 -30.43 4.80
N HIS A 149 3.51 -29.89 5.69
CA HIS A 149 2.25 -29.26 5.33
C HIS A 149 1.94 -28.13 6.31
N GLN A 150 1.19 -27.12 5.88
CA GLN A 150 0.80 -26.00 6.73
C GLN A 150 0.04 -26.47 7.97
N HIS A 151 -0.89 -27.41 7.78
CA HIS A 151 -1.77 -27.95 8.82
C HIS A 151 -1.28 -29.23 9.49
N VAL A 152 0.02 -29.53 9.44
CA VAL A 152 0.63 -30.65 10.17
C VAL A 152 1.82 -30.13 10.99
N VAL A 153 1.90 -30.54 12.26
CA VAL A 153 2.98 -30.12 13.16
C VAL A 153 4.32 -30.64 12.62
N ARG A 154 5.28 -29.73 12.40
CA ARG A 154 6.56 -30.11 11.83
C ARG A 154 7.45 -30.82 12.85
N TYR A 155 7.98 -31.98 12.46
CA TYR A 155 9.01 -32.71 13.19
C TYR A 155 10.39 -32.29 12.68
N TYR A 156 11.25 -31.79 13.57
CA TYR A 156 12.57 -31.27 13.19
C TYR A 156 13.67 -32.33 13.31
N GLN A 157 13.72 -33.05 14.43
CA GLN A 157 14.72 -34.09 14.70
C GLN A 157 14.30 -34.97 15.87
N ALA A 158 14.94 -36.13 16.02
CA ALA A 158 14.83 -36.95 17.21
C ALA A 158 16.19 -37.58 17.56
N TRP A 159 16.40 -37.88 18.84
CA TRP A 159 17.62 -38.53 19.33
C TRP A 159 17.33 -39.41 20.54
N PHE A 160 18.24 -40.34 20.86
CA PHE A 160 18.15 -41.19 22.05
C PHE A 160 19.16 -40.72 23.10
N GLU A 161 18.78 -40.81 24.37
CA GLU A 161 19.71 -40.69 25.50
C GLU A 161 19.54 -41.88 26.43
N THR A 162 20.64 -42.52 26.80
CA THR A 162 20.71 -43.54 27.84
C THR A 162 21.19 -42.90 29.13
N GLY A 163 20.37 -42.93 30.18
CA GLY A 163 20.72 -42.41 31.50
C GLY A 163 20.77 -43.50 32.56
N VAL A 164 21.69 -43.37 33.50
CA VAL A 164 21.71 -44.12 34.76
C VAL A 164 20.66 -43.52 35.68
N SER A 165 19.70 -44.32 36.16
CA SER A 165 18.68 -43.84 37.09
C SER A 165 19.25 -43.71 38.49
N ASP A 166 19.56 -42.49 38.93
CA ASP A 166 19.83 -42.20 40.34
C ASP A 166 18.52 -42.34 41.14
N SER A 167 18.45 -43.41 41.92
CA SER A 167 17.43 -43.60 42.95
C SER A 167 17.76 -42.71 44.15
N SER A 168 17.28 -41.47 44.16
CA SER A 168 17.06 -40.72 45.41
C SER A 168 15.90 -39.74 45.26
N GLY A 169 14.90 -39.92 46.11
CA GLY A 169 13.60 -39.28 46.04
C GLY A 169 13.60 -37.77 46.26
N ASP A 170 12.63 -37.18 45.59
CA ASP A 170 11.72 -36.13 46.06
C ASP A 170 12.06 -35.50 47.43
N SER A 171 12.60 -34.28 47.42
CA SER A 171 12.34 -33.31 48.48
C SER A 171 12.46 -31.89 47.96
N SER A 172 11.33 -31.20 48.04
CA SER A 172 11.12 -29.76 48.03
C SER A 172 12.26 -28.95 48.68
N TRP A 173 12.86 -28.00 47.95
CA TRP A 173 13.24 -26.71 48.53
C TRP A 173 13.45 -25.62 47.46
N GLY A 174 12.84 -24.45 47.69
CA GLY A 174 12.89 -23.29 46.82
C GLY A 174 14.10 -22.37 46.98
N SER A 175 14.14 -21.40 46.05
CA SER A 175 14.77 -20.07 46.05
C SER A 175 16.12 -19.86 46.76
N LYS A 176 17.15 -19.51 45.96
CA LYS A 176 17.93 -18.26 46.07
C LYS A 176 19.01 -18.17 44.96
N THR A 177 19.12 -17.02 44.32
CA THR A 177 20.32 -16.53 43.60
C THR A 177 21.31 -15.91 44.63
N PRO A 178 22.48 -15.39 44.24
CA PRO A 178 23.57 -15.94 43.41
C PRO A 178 24.95 -15.77 44.10
N VAL A 179 25.94 -16.66 43.94
CA VAL A 179 27.36 -16.28 44.13
C VAL A 179 28.31 -17.08 43.21
N THR A 180 29.20 -16.29 42.64
CA THR A 180 30.41 -16.44 41.81
C THR A 180 31.40 -17.58 42.12
N SER A 181 32.22 -17.90 41.09
CA SER A 181 33.58 -18.50 41.09
C SER A 181 33.67 -20.02 41.33
N SER A 182 34.54 -20.83 40.74
CA SER A 182 35.71 -20.67 39.87
C SER A 182 36.12 -22.08 39.38
N PHE A 183 36.80 -22.15 38.23
CA PHE A 183 37.43 -23.33 37.65
C PHE A 183 38.32 -24.15 38.62
N SER A 184 38.30 -25.48 38.46
CA SER A 184 39.47 -26.34 38.72
C SER A 184 39.34 -27.68 37.99
N TYR A 185 40.13 -27.84 36.92
CA TYR A 185 40.45 -29.12 36.30
C TYR A 185 41.39 -29.92 37.21
N LYS A 186 41.06 -31.19 37.48
CA LYS A 186 42.05 -32.23 37.76
C LYS A 186 41.68 -33.51 37.00
N ALA A 187 42.48 -33.79 35.98
CA ALA A 187 42.61 -35.11 35.39
C ALA A 187 43.70 -35.87 36.15
N ALA A 188 43.44 -37.14 36.52
CA ALA A 188 44.44 -38.20 36.61
C ALA A 188 43.80 -39.55 37.02
N THR A 189 43.72 -40.44 36.02
CA THR A 189 44.17 -41.86 36.01
C THR A 189 43.74 -42.85 37.11
N SER A 190 42.93 -43.81 36.64
CA SER A 190 43.09 -45.27 36.64
C SER A 190 43.01 -46.11 37.93
N ASN A 191 42.11 -47.10 37.81
CA ASN A 191 42.08 -48.44 38.38
C ASN A 191 41.74 -48.59 39.88
N ASP A 192 40.51 -49.03 40.14
CA ASP A 192 40.32 -50.33 40.78
C ASP A 192 38.95 -50.94 40.47
N ALA A 193 38.92 -52.27 40.49
CA ALA A 193 37.96 -53.13 39.86
C ALA A 193 36.85 -53.64 40.82
N PHE A 194 35.72 -53.99 40.19
CA PHE A 194 34.63 -54.87 40.65
C PHE A 194 33.69 -54.45 41.80
N GLY A 195 32.44 -54.18 41.39
CA GLY A 195 31.23 -54.27 42.20
C GLY A 195 30.00 -54.11 41.29
N HIS A 196 29.51 -55.21 40.71
CA HIS A 196 28.29 -55.24 39.91
C HIS A 196 27.04 -54.99 40.78
N GLU A 197 26.46 -53.80 40.68
CA GLU A 197 25.02 -53.60 40.91
C GLU A 197 24.39 -53.25 39.55
N ASN A 198 23.45 -54.07 39.08
CA ASN A 198 22.73 -53.85 37.83
C ASN A 198 21.83 -52.61 37.95
N GLN A 199 22.40 -51.42 37.68
CA GLN A 199 21.63 -50.21 37.40
C GLN A 199 20.96 -50.39 36.03
N LEU A 200 19.62 -50.46 36.03
CA LEU A 200 18.81 -50.53 34.81
C LEU A 200 18.94 -49.21 34.04
N GLU A 201 19.91 -49.14 33.12
CA GLU A 201 20.01 -48.07 32.11
C GLU A 201 18.68 -47.91 31.40
N SER A 202 18.06 -46.73 31.53
CA SER A 202 16.81 -46.41 30.83
C SER A 202 17.12 -45.57 29.60
N THR A 203 16.69 -46.05 28.44
CA THR A 203 16.81 -45.30 27.18
C THR A 203 15.59 -44.40 27.01
N TYR A 204 15.82 -43.13 26.66
CA TYR A 204 14.80 -42.15 26.34
C TYR A 204 14.92 -41.71 24.88
N LEU A 205 13.79 -41.59 24.19
CA LEU A 205 13.67 -40.93 22.89
C LEU A 205 13.20 -39.49 23.09
N TYR A 206 13.90 -38.55 22.46
CA TYR A 206 13.51 -37.15 22.41
C TYR A 206 13.10 -36.80 20.98
N ILE A 207 11.98 -36.12 20.82
CA ILE A 207 11.48 -35.67 19.53
C ILE A 207 11.28 -34.16 19.58
N GLN A 208 12.05 -33.42 18.79
CA GLN A 208 11.88 -31.98 18.63
C GLN A 208 10.86 -31.67 17.53
N MET A 209 9.90 -30.83 17.87
CA MET A 209 8.79 -30.43 17.00
C MET A 209 8.48 -28.94 17.09
N GLU A 210 7.68 -28.46 16.14
CA GLU A 210 7.13 -27.11 16.14
C GLU A 210 6.36 -26.83 17.42
N TYR A 211 6.60 -25.65 18.02
CA TYR A 211 5.89 -25.22 19.21
C TYR A 211 4.53 -24.63 18.82
N CYS A 212 3.48 -25.24 19.32
CA CYS A 212 2.11 -24.75 19.18
C CYS A 212 1.57 -24.40 20.57
N PRO A 213 1.29 -23.13 20.88
CA PRO A 213 1.00 -22.69 22.25
C PRO A 213 -0.32 -23.20 22.82
N ARG A 214 -1.28 -23.61 21.99
CA ARG A 214 -2.63 -23.98 22.41
C ARG A 214 -3.18 -25.18 21.65
N THR A 215 -4.06 -25.95 22.28
CA THR A 215 -4.82 -27.03 21.63
C THR A 215 -6.28 -26.63 21.38
N LEU A 216 -6.95 -27.32 20.45
CA LEU A 216 -8.38 -27.15 20.20
C LEU A 216 -9.21 -27.49 21.44
N ARG A 217 -8.75 -28.45 22.25
CA ARG A 217 -9.38 -28.77 23.54
C ARG A 217 -9.44 -27.55 24.47
N GLN A 218 -8.35 -26.79 24.55
CA GLN A 218 -8.30 -25.57 25.37
C GLN A 218 -9.17 -24.45 24.79
N VAL A 219 -9.36 -24.41 23.47
CA VAL A 219 -10.30 -23.47 22.83
C VAL A 219 -11.72 -23.80 23.26
N PHE A 220 -12.16 -25.06 23.19
CA PHE A 220 -13.49 -25.48 23.64
C PHE A 220 -13.77 -25.14 25.10
N GLU A 221 -12.78 -25.23 26.00
CA GLU A 221 -12.93 -24.86 27.41
C GLU A 221 -13.11 -23.35 27.64
N SER A 222 -12.74 -22.53 26.66
CA SER A 222 -12.90 -21.06 26.67
C SER A 222 -13.99 -20.55 25.71
N TYR A 223 -14.70 -21.46 25.03
CA TYR A 223 -15.61 -21.13 23.95
C TYR A 223 -16.98 -20.74 24.51
N THR A 224 -17.33 -19.46 24.39
CA THR A 224 -18.55 -18.91 25.01
C THR A 224 -19.69 -18.67 24.01
N HIS A 225 -19.38 -18.57 22.71
CA HIS A 225 -20.34 -18.28 21.64
C HIS A 225 -19.98 -19.10 20.40
N PHE A 226 -20.99 -19.68 19.74
CA PHE A 226 -20.81 -20.40 18.48
C PHE A 226 -20.67 -19.44 17.30
N ASP A 227 -19.59 -19.60 16.53
CA ASP A 227 -19.35 -18.92 15.26
C ASP A 227 -19.28 -19.94 14.11
N LYS A 228 -20.25 -19.84 13.19
CA LYS A 228 -20.39 -20.74 12.04
C LYS A 228 -19.23 -20.61 11.04
N GLU A 229 -18.72 -19.41 10.81
CA GLU A 229 -17.65 -19.16 9.83
C GLU A 229 -16.33 -19.71 10.36
N LEU A 230 -16.05 -19.45 11.64
CA LEU A 230 -14.88 -20.01 12.31
C LEU A 230 -14.94 -21.54 12.37
N ALA A 231 -16.09 -22.14 12.69
CA ALA A 231 -16.24 -23.59 12.75
C ALA A 231 -15.91 -24.26 11.39
N TRP A 232 -16.40 -23.70 10.29
CA TRP A 232 -16.08 -24.18 8.93
C TRP A 232 -14.61 -23.97 8.57
N HIS A 233 -14.04 -22.82 8.91
CA HIS A 233 -12.62 -22.53 8.67
C HIS A 233 -11.71 -23.54 9.38
N LEU A 234 -11.93 -23.75 10.68
CA LEU A 234 -11.18 -24.73 11.48
C LEU A 234 -11.38 -26.16 10.96
N PHE A 235 -12.62 -26.55 10.65
CA PHE A 235 -12.91 -27.87 10.10
C PHE A 235 -12.18 -28.10 8.77
N ARG A 236 -12.16 -27.10 7.88
CA ARG A 236 -11.46 -27.18 6.60
C ARG A 236 -9.97 -27.41 6.77
N GLN A 237 -9.32 -26.64 7.64
CA GLN A 237 -7.88 -26.79 7.92
C GLN A 237 -7.54 -28.19 8.46
N ILE A 238 -8.40 -28.77 9.31
CA ILE A 238 -8.24 -30.15 9.80
C ILE A 238 -8.34 -31.14 8.63
N VAL A 239 -9.33 -31.00 7.74
CA VAL A 239 -9.50 -31.90 6.60
C VAL A 239 -8.35 -31.77 5.59
N GLU A 240 -7.84 -30.55 5.34
CA GLU A 240 -6.65 -30.33 4.50
C GLU A 240 -5.41 -31.00 5.11
N GLY A 241 -5.25 -30.95 6.43
CA GLY A 241 -4.21 -31.68 7.16
C GLY A 241 -4.35 -33.21 7.02
N LEU A 242 -5.56 -33.74 7.21
CA LEU A 242 -5.83 -35.19 7.09
C LEU A 242 -5.64 -35.69 5.66
N ALA A 243 -6.09 -34.95 4.64
CA ALA A 243 -5.89 -35.31 3.24
C ALA A 243 -4.40 -35.45 2.91
N HIS A 244 -3.55 -34.58 3.46
CA HIS A 244 -2.10 -34.70 3.32
C HIS A 244 -1.55 -35.94 4.05
N ILE A 245 -1.94 -36.16 5.31
CA ILE A 245 -1.50 -37.31 6.13
C ILE A 245 -1.89 -38.64 5.43
N HIS A 246 -3.15 -38.77 5.01
CA HIS A 246 -3.69 -39.95 4.33
C HIS A 246 -3.04 -40.14 2.95
N GLY A 247 -2.80 -39.06 2.21
CA GLY A 247 -2.07 -39.09 0.93
C GLY A 247 -0.63 -39.60 1.03
N GLN A 248 -0.01 -39.48 2.20
CA GLN A 248 1.30 -40.08 2.51
C GLN A 248 1.21 -41.52 3.05
N GLY A 249 0.01 -42.10 3.10
CA GLY A 249 -0.23 -43.47 3.55
C GLY A 249 -0.16 -43.65 5.07
N ILE A 250 -0.43 -42.59 5.84
CA ILE A 250 -0.39 -42.58 7.30
C ILE A 250 -1.82 -42.50 7.84
N ILE A 251 -2.13 -43.26 8.88
CA ILE A 251 -3.38 -43.15 9.64
C ILE A 251 -3.04 -42.58 11.02
N HIS A 252 -3.72 -41.53 11.46
CA HIS A 252 -3.43 -40.84 12.72
C HIS A 252 -3.81 -41.68 13.95
N ARG A 253 -5.00 -42.30 13.95
CA ARG A 253 -5.57 -43.23 14.95
C ARG A 253 -5.90 -42.66 16.33
N ASP A 254 -5.37 -41.49 16.67
CA ASP A 254 -5.67 -40.78 17.92
C ASP A 254 -6.08 -39.32 17.65
N LEU A 255 -6.91 -39.07 16.62
CA LEU A 255 -7.33 -37.71 16.29
C LEU A 255 -8.32 -37.21 17.36
N THR A 256 -7.88 -36.27 18.19
CA THR A 256 -8.71 -35.66 19.24
C THR A 256 -8.45 -34.16 19.32
N PRO A 257 -9.32 -33.35 19.94
CA PRO A 257 -9.06 -31.92 20.14
C PRO A 257 -7.79 -31.61 20.94
N SER A 258 -7.25 -32.57 21.70
CA SER A 258 -5.99 -32.41 22.43
C SER A 258 -4.75 -32.56 21.52
N ASN A 259 -4.92 -33.23 20.37
CA ASN A 259 -3.90 -33.50 19.36
C ASN A 259 -4.03 -32.57 18.12
N ILE A 260 -4.97 -31.62 18.18
CA ILE A 260 -5.13 -30.55 17.20
C ILE A 260 -4.66 -29.25 17.86
N PHE A 261 -3.65 -28.61 17.27
CA PHE A 261 -2.94 -27.48 17.86
C PHE A 261 -3.15 -26.20 17.05
N PHE A 262 -2.96 -25.05 17.69
CA PHE A 262 -2.88 -23.75 17.03
C PHE A 262 -1.43 -23.29 16.99
N ASP A 263 -0.95 -22.88 15.82
CA ASP A 263 0.37 -22.25 15.70
C ASP A 263 0.35 -20.79 16.19
N ALA A 264 1.50 -20.10 16.11
CA ALA A 264 1.62 -18.71 16.55
C ALA A 264 0.74 -17.71 15.74
N ARG A 265 0.17 -18.15 14.62
CA ARG A 265 -0.69 -17.36 13.72
C ARG A 265 -2.17 -17.73 13.85
N ASN A 266 -2.52 -18.59 14.81
CA ASN A 266 -3.84 -19.18 14.99
C ASN A 266 -4.31 -20.09 13.84
N ASP A 267 -3.40 -20.64 13.03
CA ASP A 267 -3.75 -21.71 12.08
C ASP A 267 -3.70 -23.08 12.78
N ILE A 268 -4.61 -23.99 12.40
CA ILE A 268 -4.62 -25.35 12.94
C ILE A 268 -3.46 -26.18 12.41
N LYS A 269 -2.87 -27.01 13.27
CA LYS A 269 -1.91 -28.06 12.96
C LYS A 269 -2.25 -29.37 13.67
N ILE A 270 -2.31 -30.47 12.92
CA ILE A 270 -2.48 -31.83 13.48
C ILE A 270 -1.13 -32.34 13.96
N GLY A 271 -1.07 -32.85 15.19
CA GLY A 271 0.14 -33.39 15.80
C GLY A 271 -0.11 -34.57 16.73
N ASP A 272 0.96 -35.10 17.32
CA ASP A 272 0.95 -36.26 18.21
C ASP A 272 0.43 -37.58 17.59
N PHE A 273 1.22 -38.11 16.66
CA PHE A 273 1.00 -39.39 15.97
C PHE A 273 1.31 -40.64 16.83
N GLY A 274 1.10 -40.58 18.15
CA GLY A 274 1.57 -41.57 19.14
C GLY A 274 1.08 -43.02 18.96
N LEU A 275 0.18 -43.29 18.01
CA LEU A 275 -0.34 -44.61 17.66
C LEU A 275 -0.44 -44.86 16.14
N ALA A 276 0.17 -44.00 15.31
CA ALA A 276 0.00 -44.04 13.86
C ALA A 276 0.56 -45.34 13.24
N LYS A 277 -0.11 -45.86 12.19
CA LYS A 277 0.32 -47.05 11.44
C LYS A 277 0.33 -46.77 9.94
N PHE A 278 1.34 -47.27 9.25
CA PHE A 278 1.51 -47.10 7.81
C PHE A 278 0.68 -48.11 7.00
N LEU A 279 0.06 -47.64 5.93
CA LEU A 279 -0.72 -48.47 5.00
C LEU A 279 0.13 -49.30 4.04
N LYS A 280 1.44 -49.01 3.88
CA LYS A 280 2.25 -49.51 2.75
C LYS A 280 3.45 -50.42 3.04
N LEU A 281 3.71 -50.84 4.27
CA LEU A 281 4.70 -51.88 4.56
C LEU A 281 4.16 -52.85 5.61
N GLU A 282 3.54 -53.93 5.15
CA GLU A 282 3.50 -55.30 5.72
C GLU A 282 2.30 -56.07 5.13
N GLN A 283 2.52 -56.64 3.94
CA GLN A 283 1.89 -57.89 3.51
C GLN A 283 2.88 -59.07 3.54
N LEU A 284 4.01 -58.92 4.24
CA LEU A 284 5.02 -59.96 4.42
C LEU A 284 5.52 -59.89 5.87
N ASP A 285 4.81 -60.56 6.76
CA ASP A 285 5.40 -61.61 7.61
C ASP A 285 4.25 -62.42 8.22
N GLN A 286 4.02 -63.58 7.60
CA GLN A 286 3.47 -64.73 8.31
C GLN A 286 4.62 -65.33 9.11
N ASP A 287 4.57 -65.23 10.44
CA ASP A 287 5.23 -66.21 11.29
C ASP A 287 4.22 -66.70 12.34
N LEU A 288 3.74 -67.92 12.09
CA LEU A 288 3.06 -68.78 13.04
C LEU A 288 4.10 -69.35 14.00
N GLY A 289 4.03 -69.02 15.30
CA GLY A 289 4.85 -69.70 16.30
C GLY A 289 4.78 -69.13 17.70
N HIS A 290 3.88 -69.68 18.51
CA HIS A 290 3.69 -69.53 19.96
C HIS A 290 2.85 -68.35 20.50
N PRO A 291 1.78 -68.65 21.28
CA PRO A 291 0.95 -67.64 21.93
C PRO A 291 1.65 -67.18 23.22
N ALA A 292 2.08 -65.93 23.24
CA ALA A 292 2.44 -65.23 24.47
C ALA A 292 1.68 -63.91 24.51
N ASP A 293 0.57 -63.94 25.24
CA ASP A 293 -0.14 -62.82 25.85
C ASP A 293 -0.43 -61.60 24.95
N THR A 294 -1.34 -61.82 24.00
CA THR A 294 -2.38 -60.81 23.71
C THR A 294 -3.41 -60.79 24.86
N ASN A 295 -2.96 -60.45 26.07
CA ASN A 295 -3.79 -59.81 27.09
C ASN A 295 -3.53 -58.32 26.88
N GLY A 296 -4.46 -57.54 26.36
CA GLY A 296 -5.81 -57.45 26.88
C GLY A 296 -5.94 -56.00 27.31
N VAL A 297 -7.03 -55.36 26.87
CA VAL A 297 -7.56 -54.12 27.45
C VAL A 297 -7.27 -54.13 28.94
N SER A 298 -6.41 -53.22 29.42
CA SER A 298 -6.26 -52.97 30.84
C SER A 298 -7.57 -52.36 31.32
N ILE A 299 -8.43 -53.24 31.84
CA ILE A 299 -9.51 -52.89 32.75
C ILE A 299 -8.82 -52.39 34.01
N ASP A 300 -8.59 -51.08 34.11
CA ASP A 300 -8.62 -50.38 35.39
C ASP A 300 -8.84 -48.88 35.20
N GLY A 301 -9.78 -48.37 35.99
CA GLY A 301 -10.57 -47.18 35.70
C GLY A 301 -9.84 -45.85 35.87
N THR A 302 -10.39 -44.86 35.15
CA THR A 302 -10.27 -43.39 35.29
C THR A 302 -9.31 -42.61 34.38
N GLY A 303 -8.39 -43.26 33.65
CA GLY A 303 -7.48 -42.57 32.69
C GLY A 303 -7.93 -42.51 31.21
N GLN A 304 -8.88 -43.37 30.79
CA GLN A 304 -9.39 -43.53 29.41
C GLN A 304 -10.60 -42.65 29.05
N VAL A 305 -11.10 -41.85 29.99
CA VAL A 305 -12.39 -41.13 29.84
C VAL A 305 -12.38 -40.10 28.71
N GLY A 306 -11.20 -39.60 28.30
CA GLY A 306 -11.08 -38.51 27.31
C GLY A 306 -11.11 -38.93 25.84
N THR A 307 -10.50 -40.07 25.49
CA THR A 307 -10.31 -40.51 24.08
C THR A 307 -11.45 -41.41 23.60
N TYR A 308 -12.17 -42.06 24.53
CA TYR A 308 -13.22 -43.03 24.25
C TYR A 308 -14.23 -42.59 23.18
N PHE A 309 -14.68 -41.33 23.25
CA PHE A 309 -15.69 -40.81 22.32
C PHE A 309 -15.21 -40.75 20.86
N TYR A 310 -13.92 -40.54 20.62
CA TYR A 310 -13.33 -40.37 19.29
C TYR A 310 -12.86 -41.68 18.67
N THR A 311 -12.76 -42.76 19.46
CA THR A 311 -12.31 -44.07 18.98
C THR A 311 -13.36 -44.72 18.08
N ALA A 312 -12.97 -45.01 16.83
CA ALA A 312 -13.81 -45.65 15.85
C ALA A 312 -14.18 -47.10 16.25
N PRO A 313 -15.38 -47.60 15.90
CA PRO A 313 -15.85 -48.93 16.28
C PRO A 313 -14.89 -50.07 15.87
N GLU A 314 -14.30 -49.98 14.69
CA GLU A 314 -13.36 -50.98 14.17
C GLU A 314 -12.03 -51.01 14.93
N ILE A 315 -11.62 -49.90 15.55
CA ILE A 315 -10.45 -49.86 16.45
C ILE A 315 -10.81 -50.51 17.78
N GLU A 316 -11.97 -50.15 18.35
CA GLU A 316 -12.45 -50.67 19.63
C GLU A 316 -12.71 -52.19 19.60
N GLN A 317 -13.20 -52.70 18.48
CA GLN A 317 -13.47 -54.12 18.25
C GLN A 317 -12.23 -54.92 17.78
N GLY A 318 -11.08 -54.27 17.61
CA GLY A 318 -9.82 -54.93 17.23
C GLY A 318 -9.83 -55.54 15.83
N TRP A 319 -10.43 -54.87 14.84
CA TRP A 319 -10.50 -55.38 13.47
C TRP A 319 -9.08 -55.57 12.86
N PRO A 320 -8.87 -56.62 12.05
CA PRO A 320 -7.54 -56.94 11.50
C PRO A 320 -7.06 -55.93 10.45
N LYS A 321 -7.98 -55.20 9.80
CA LYS A 321 -7.69 -54.16 8.82
C LYS A 321 -8.36 -52.87 9.27
N ILE A 322 -7.55 -51.84 9.49
CA ILE A 322 -7.98 -50.47 9.82
C ILE A 322 -7.37 -49.56 8.77
N ASP A 323 -8.20 -48.79 8.10
CA ASP A 323 -7.82 -47.82 7.05
C ASP A 323 -7.94 -46.37 7.56
N GLU A 324 -7.76 -45.41 6.67
CA GLU A 324 -7.84 -43.98 6.99
C GLU A 324 -9.25 -43.51 7.43
N LYS A 325 -10.30 -44.32 7.19
CA LYS A 325 -11.67 -43.98 7.57
C LYS A 325 -11.89 -44.02 9.07
N ALA A 326 -10.98 -44.62 9.84
CA ALA A 326 -10.99 -44.52 11.29
C ALA A 326 -10.77 -43.08 11.77
N ASP A 327 -9.87 -42.32 11.12
CA ASP A 327 -9.66 -40.90 11.44
C ASP A 327 -10.88 -40.05 11.07
N MET A 328 -11.62 -40.45 10.03
CA MET A 328 -12.84 -39.77 9.59
C MET A 328 -13.98 -39.91 10.60
N TYR A 329 -14.05 -41.03 11.34
CA TYR A 329 -14.96 -41.17 12.47
C TYR A 329 -14.60 -40.22 13.61
N SER A 330 -13.32 -40.18 13.99
CA SER A 330 -12.82 -39.26 15.01
C SER A 330 -13.06 -37.79 14.62
N LEU A 331 -12.88 -37.48 13.33
CA LEU A 331 -13.19 -36.17 12.75
C LEU A 331 -14.68 -35.81 12.89
N GLY A 332 -15.60 -36.77 12.74
CA GLY A 332 -17.03 -36.57 12.96
C GLY A 332 -17.35 -36.10 14.38
N VAL A 333 -16.67 -36.66 15.38
CA VAL A 333 -16.83 -36.24 16.78
C VAL A 333 -16.26 -34.83 17.01
N VAL A 334 -15.09 -34.52 16.41
CA VAL A 334 -14.52 -33.16 16.45
C VAL A 334 -15.43 -32.13 15.75
N PHE A 335 -16.04 -32.51 14.63
CA PHE A 335 -17.03 -31.70 13.91
C PHE A 335 -18.24 -31.42 14.79
N PHE A 336 -18.80 -32.41 15.46
CA PHE A 336 -19.93 -32.17 16.36
C PHE A 336 -19.58 -31.18 17.48
N GLU A 337 -18.41 -31.29 18.11
CA GLU A 337 -17.99 -30.36 19.16
C GLU A 337 -17.69 -28.93 18.66
N LEU A 338 -17.22 -28.76 17.41
CA LEU A 338 -17.06 -27.44 16.79
C LEU A 338 -18.39 -26.71 16.63
N TRP A 339 -19.49 -27.45 16.43
CA TRP A 339 -20.85 -26.94 16.23
C TRP A 339 -21.72 -26.95 17.48
N HIS A 340 -21.25 -27.53 18.59
CA HIS A 340 -22.03 -27.67 19.82
C HIS A 340 -21.20 -27.31 21.05
N PRO A 341 -21.19 -26.02 21.46
CA PRO A 341 -20.54 -25.61 22.71
C PRO A 341 -21.25 -26.23 23.92
N PHE A 342 -20.48 -26.81 24.85
CA PHE A 342 -21.00 -27.39 26.09
C PHE A 342 -20.86 -26.40 27.24
N GLY A 343 -21.90 -26.26 28.07
CA GLY A 343 -21.85 -25.45 29.28
C GLY A 343 -21.07 -26.11 30.41
N THR A 344 -21.08 -27.44 30.50
CA THR A 344 -20.34 -28.19 31.54
C THR A 344 -19.67 -29.46 31.02
N ALA A 345 -18.63 -29.93 31.71
CA ALA A 345 -17.97 -31.20 31.39
C ALA A 345 -18.91 -32.42 31.54
N MET A 346 -19.89 -32.35 32.45
CA MET A 346 -20.88 -33.41 32.64
C MET A 346 -21.85 -33.49 31.46
N GLU A 347 -22.38 -32.34 31.02
CA GLU A 347 -23.21 -32.24 29.82
C GLU A 347 -22.50 -32.82 28.60
N ARG A 348 -21.24 -32.44 28.40
CA ARG A 348 -20.40 -32.99 27.33
C ARG A 348 -20.32 -34.51 27.37
N ASN A 349 -20.06 -35.09 28.54
CA ASN A 349 -19.95 -36.55 28.65
C ASN A 349 -21.26 -37.26 28.33
N VAL A 350 -22.40 -36.72 28.78
CA VAL A 350 -23.73 -37.29 28.49
C VAL A 350 -24.01 -37.24 27.00
N VAL A 351 -23.88 -36.06 26.38
CA VAL A 351 -24.20 -35.86 24.96
C VAL A 351 -23.28 -36.69 24.06
N LEU A 352 -21.97 -36.74 24.33
CA LEU A 352 -21.06 -37.56 23.53
C LEU A 352 -21.25 -39.07 23.77
N SER A 353 -21.70 -39.47 24.96
CA SER A 353 -22.05 -40.87 25.23
C SER A 353 -23.30 -41.29 24.45
N ASP A 354 -24.33 -40.44 24.42
CA ASP A 354 -25.54 -40.69 23.63
C ASP A 354 -25.23 -40.71 22.12
N LEU A 355 -24.38 -39.78 21.64
CA LEU A 355 -23.92 -39.74 20.25
C LEU A 355 -23.19 -41.04 19.87
N LYS A 356 -22.26 -41.52 20.70
CA LYS A 356 -21.47 -42.73 20.41
C LYS A 356 -22.28 -44.02 20.57
N GLN A 357 -23.05 -44.17 21.64
CA GLN A 357 -23.72 -45.43 21.98
C GLN A 357 -25.08 -45.60 21.29
N LYS A 358 -25.83 -44.51 21.12
CA LYS A 358 -27.20 -44.53 20.56
C LYS A 358 -27.27 -43.93 19.15
N GLY A 359 -26.24 -43.20 18.70
CA GLY A 359 -26.30 -42.44 17.45
C GLY A 359 -27.30 -41.27 17.52
N GLU A 360 -27.66 -40.85 18.73
CA GLU A 360 -28.63 -39.80 19.01
C GLU A 360 -27.93 -38.44 19.05
N VAL A 361 -28.44 -37.50 18.26
CA VAL A 361 -28.00 -36.10 18.24
C VAL A 361 -29.10 -35.26 18.91
N PRO A 362 -28.77 -34.23 19.71
CA PRO A 362 -29.80 -33.39 20.34
C PRO A 362 -30.83 -32.87 19.33
N PRO A 363 -32.15 -33.07 19.54
CA PRO A 363 -33.18 -32.69 18.57
C PRO A 363 -33.19 -31.21 18.20
N THR A 364 -32.77 -30.35 19.14
CA THR A 364 -32.61 -28.90 18.90
C THR A 364 -31.49 -28.60 17.91
N TRP A 365 -30.38 -29.34 17.97
CA TRP A 365 -29.26 -29.19 17.05
C TRP A 365 -29.62 -29.67 15.64
N VAL A 366 -30.38 -30.76 15.53
CA VAL A 366 -30.89 -31.28 14.25
C VAL A 366 -31.82 -30.28 13.57
N ALA A 367 -32.70 -29.61 14.33
CA ALA A 367 -33.59 -28.60 13.80
C ALA A 367 -32.85 -27.34 13.29
N GLU A 368 -31.73 -27.00 13.92
CA GLU A 368 -30.92 -25.83 13.59
C GLU A 368 -29.94 -26.10 12.43
N PHE A 369 -29.39 -27.32 12.33
CA PHE A 369 -28.31 -27.68 11.41
C PHE A 369 -28.55 -28.99 10.63
N PRO A 370 -29.60 -29.07 9.80
CA PRO A 370 -29.99 -30.32 9.11
C PRO A 370 -28.94 -30.81 8.09
N GLU A 371 -28.24 -29.91 7.41
CA GLU A 371 -27.17 -30.30 6.46
C GLU A 371 -25.94 -30.86 7.19
N GLN A 372 -25.61 -30.30 8.35
CA GLN A 372 -24.50 -30.72 9.18
C GLN A 372 -24.81 -32.07 9.86
N GLU A 373 -26.07 -32.34 10.20
CA GLU A 373 -26.51 -33.65 10.67
C GLU A 373 -26.24 -34.74 9.63
N PHE A 374 -26.58 -34.49 8.36
CA PHE A 374 -26.31 -35.43 7.28
C PHE A 374 -24.82 -35.76 7.18
N LEU A 375 -23.96 -34.72 7.18
CA LEU A 375 -22.51 -34.89 7.15
C LEU A 375 -21.97 -35.64 8.39
N LEU A 376 -22.47 -35.29 9.59
CA LEU A 376 -22.09 -35.95 10.84
C LEU A 376 -22.42 -37.45 10.81
N ARG A 377 -23.62 -37.81 10.32
CA ARG A 377 -24.04 -39.22 10.18
C ARG A 377 -23.17 -39.98 9.18
N GLN A 378 -22.75 -39.35 8.08
CA GLN A 378 -21.83 -39.97 7.13
C GLN A 378 -20.45 -40.20 7.77
N LEU A 379 -19.89 -39.22 8.47
CA LEU A 379 -18.59 -39.33 9.14
C LEU A 379 -18.59 -40.40 10.24
N MET A 380 -19.69 -40.52 10.99
CA MET A 380 -19.81 -41.45 12.13
C MET A 380 -20.50 -42.78 11.77
N SER A 381 -20.57 -43.16 10.49
CA SER A 381 -21.15 -44.45 10.10
C SER A 381 -20.40 -45.64 10.73
N LEU A 382 -21.15 -46.68 11.13
CA LEU A 382 -20.56 -47.91 11.69
C LEU A 382 -19.71 -48.66 10.67
N ALA A 383 -20.06 -48.60 9.38
CA ALA A 383 -19.28 -49.18 8.30
C ALA A 383 -18.25 -48.15 7.78
N PRO A 384 -16.92 -48.45 7.84
CA PRO A 384 -15.89 -47.54 7.35
C PRO A 384 -16.03 -47.16 5.87
N SER A 385 -16.59 -48.05 5.05
CA SER A 385 -16.84 -47.83 3.62
C SER A 385 -17.77 -46.66 3.33
N ASP A 386 -18.71 -46.37 4.24
CA ASP A 386 -19.76 -45.39 4.04
C ASP A 386 -19.33 -43.97 4.46
N ARG A 387 -18.19 -43.86 5.15
CA ARG A 387 -17.58 -42.59 5.53
C ARG A 387 -16.87 -41.97 4.33
N PRO A 388 -16.96 -40.67 4.05
CA PRO A 388 -16.17 -40.05 2.98
C PRO A 388 -14.68 -39.99 3.35
N SER A 389 -13.80 -40.01 2.37
CA SER A 389 -12.37 -39.68 2.56
C SER A 389 -12.15 -38.18 2.73
N ALA A 390 -11.02 -37.77 3.32
CA ALA A 390 -10.68 -36.36 3.47
C ALA A 390 -10.64 -35.61 2.13
N THR A 391 -10.16 -36.27 1.07
CA THR A 391 -10.13 -35.71 -0.30
C THR A 391 -11.55 -35.52 -0.88
N GLU A 392 -12.45 -36.49 -0.68
CA GLU A 392 -13.84 -36.40 -1.15
C GLU A 392 -14.62 -35.29 -0.42
N LEU A 393 -14.34 -35.08 0.87
CA LEU A 393 -14.91 -33.96 1.63
C LEU A 393 -14.48 -32.61 1.09
N LEU A 394 -13.18 -32.44 0.78
CA LEU A 394 -12.65 -31.18 0.24
C LEU A 394 -13.28 -30.77 -1.09
N GLN A 395 -13.76 -31.75 -1.85
CA GLN A 395 -14.39 -31.54 -3.15
C GLN A 395 -15.89 -31.20 -3.06
N ASN A 396 -16.62 -31.79 -2.10
CA ASN A 396 -18.09 -31.82 -2.15
C ASN A 396 -18.80 -31.26 -0.92
N ALA A 397 -18.11 -31.02 0.20
CA ALA A 397 -18.75 -30.73 1.50
C ALA A 397 -18.53 -29.30 2.04
N PHE A 398 -17.67 -28.50 1.42
CA PHE A 398 -17.34 -27.16 1.91
C PHE A 398 -18.08 -26.06 1.12
N PRO A 399 -18.51 -24.97 1.80
CA PRO A 399 -18.98 -23.77 1.09
C PRO A 399 -17.86 -23.20 0.20
N PRO A 400 -18.20 -22.45 -0.88
CA PRO A 400 -17.21 -21.84 -1.76
C PRO A 400 -16.23 -20.97 -0.96
N ARG A 401 -14.92 -21.13 -1.22
CA ARG A 401 -13.86 -20.33 -0.58
C ARG A 401 -14.16 -18.84 -0.78
N MET A 402 -14.14 -18.08 0.32
CA MET A 402 -14.25 -16.63 0.23
C MET A 402 -13.03 -16.05 -0.49
N GLU A 403 -13.26 -15.12 -1.42
CA GLU A 403 -12.21 -14.46 -2.22
C GLU A 403 -11.08 -13.87 -1.36
N SER A 404 -11.37 -13.48 -0.12
CA SER A 404 -10.40 -12.94 0.85
C SER A 404 -9.34 -13.95 1.30
N GLU A 405 -9.69 -15.23 1.46
CA GLU A 405 -8.74 -16.25 1.92
C GLU A 405 -7.72 -16.60 0.83
N LEU A 406 -8.17 -16.69 -0.42
CA LEU A 406 -7.30 -16.91 -1.58
C LEU A 406 -6.33 -15.72 -1.77
N LEU A 407 -6.84 -14.50 -1.59
CA LEU A 407 -6.04 -13.28 -1.68
C LEU A 407 -4.96 -13.24 -0.60
N ASP A 408 -5.31 -13.58 0.64
CA ASP A 408 -4.36 -13.63 1.75
C ASP A 408 -3.28 -14.69 1.53
N ASP A 409 -3.60 -15.85 0.98
CA ASP A 409 -2.62 -16.88 0.64
C ASP A 409 -1.68 -16.44 -0.50
N ILE A 410 -2.20 -15.77 -1.52
CA ILE A 410 -1.39 -15.19 -2.61
C ILE A 410 -0.44 -14.12 -2.03
N LEU A 411 -0.95 -13.21 -1.20
CA LEU A 411 -0.15 -12.16 -0.56
C LEU A 411 0.93 -12.74 0.37
N ARG A 412 0.59 -13.78 1.15
CA ARG A 412 1.54 -14.51 2.01
C ARG A 412 2.62 -15.23 1.20
N THR A 413 2.28 -15.72 0.01
CA THR A 413 3.20 -16.41 -0.90
C THR A 413 4.15 -15.42 -1.57
N MET A 414 3.65 -14.26 -2.00
CA MET A 414 4.45 -13.16 -2.56
C MET A 414 5.46 -12.59 -1.54
N GLN A 415 5.12 -12.52 -0.25
CA GLN A 415 6.02 -12.03 0.79
C GLN A 415 7.14 -13.00 1.19
N LYS A 416 7.00 -14.30 0.88
CA LYS A 416 7.90 -15.37 1.39
C LYS A 416 8.94 -15.86 0.39
N LEU A 417 8.78 -15.64 -0.91
CA LEU A 417 9.62 -16.27 -1.94
C LEU A 417 10.66 -15.31 -2.52
N GLU A 418 11.91 -15.78 -2.60
CA GLU A 418 12.99 -15.22 -3.44
C GLU A 418 12.73 -15.45 -4.95
N ASP A 419 11.61 -16.09 -5.29
CA ASP A 419 11.23 -16.54 -6.63
C ASP A 419 10.18 -15.58 -7.22
N THR A 420 10.62 -14.64 -8.08
CA THR A 420 9.77 -13.64 -8.75
C THR A 420 8.73 -14.26 -9.70
N SER A 421 8.81 -15.55 -10.02
CA SER A 421 7.93 -16.19 -10.99
C SER A 421 6.44 -16.17 -10.63
N ILE A 422 6.08 -16.17 -9.34
CA ILE A 422 4.68 -16.05 -8.90
C ILE A 422 4.22 -14.60 -8.97
N TYR A 423 5.09 -13.66 -8.58
CA TYR A 423 4.84 -12.22 -8.70
C TYR A 423 4.60 -11.83 -10.17
N ASP A 424 5.44 -12.31 -11.08
CA ASP A 424 5.33 -12.08 -12.52
C ASP A 424 4.05 -12.68 -13.10
N LYS A 425 3.65 -13.89 -12.66
CA LYS A 425 2.37 -14.50 -13.06
C LYS A 425 1.17 -13.67 -12.61
N VAL A 426 1.19 -13.16 -11.37
CA VAL A 426 0.12 -12.30 -10.84
C VAL A 426 0.08 -10.98 -11.59
N LEU A 427 1.22 -10.32 -11.82
CA LEU A 427 1.30 -9.10 -12.63
C LEU A 427 0.77 -9.32 -14.05
N ASN A 428 1.22 -10.38 -14.73
CA ASN A 428 0.77 -10.70 -16.08
C ASN A 428 -0.74 -10.94 -16.12
N ALA A 429 -1.32 -11.59 -15.11
CA ALA A 429 -2.77 -11.76 -15.01
C ALA A 429 -3.51 -10.44 -14.74
N ILE A 430 -2.90 -9.47 -14.03
CA ILE A 430 -3.49 -8.14 -13.83
C ILE A 430 -3.54 -7.35 -15.15
N PHE A 431 -2.52 -7.49 -16.00
CA PHE A 431 -2.39 -6.77 -17.28
C PHE A 431 -2.87 -7.56 -18.51
N ASP A 432 -3.55 -8.69 -18.32
CA ASP A 432 -4.12 -9.47 -19.42
C ASP A 432 -5.24 -8.68 -20.12
N GLU A 433 -4.99 -8.26 -21.37
CA GLU A 433 -5.90 -7.43 -22.16
C GLU A 433 -7.24 -8.12 -22.45
N GLU A 434 -7.26 -9.44 -22.59
CA GLU A 434 -8.48 -10.22 -22.83
C GLU A 434 -9.35 -10.24 -21.57
N MET A 435 -8.75 -10.40 -20.38
CA MET A 435 -9.47 -10.29 -19.11
C MET A 435 -9.98 -8.87 -18.84
N LEU A 436 -9.19 -7.83 -19.14
CA LEU A 436 -9.54 -6.42 -18.91
C LEU A 436 -10.67 -5.95 -19.83
N SER A 437 -10.62 -6.31 -21.11
CA SER A 437 -11.68 -6.01 -22.09
C SER A 437 -13.01 -6.67 -21.73
N THR A 438 -12.98 -7.91 -21.23
CA THR A 438 -14.18 -8.64 -20.79
C THR A 438 -14.85 -7.98 -19.57
N LYS A 439 -14.06 -7.38 -18.66
CA LYS A 439 -14.58 -6.56 -17.54
C LYS A 439 -15.24 -5.28 -18.04
N HIS A 440 -14.65 -4.61 -19.03
CA HIS A 440 -15.18 -3.38 -19.61
C HIS A 440 -16.56 -3.60 -20.26
N ILE A 441 -16.76 -4.74 -20.94
CA ILE A 441 -18.04 -5.11 -21.56
C ILE A 441 -19.13 -5.37 -20.50
N ARG A 442 -18.80 -6.02 -19.38
CA ARG A 442 -19.77 -6.27 -18.28
C ARG A 442 -20.20 -5.00 -17.55
N GLN A 443 -19.35 -3.98 -17.49
CA GLN A 443 -19.66 -2.72 -16.81
C GLN A 443 -20.53 -1.79 -17.67
N VAL A 444 -20.34 -1.79 -18.99
CA VAL A 444 -21.17 -1.00 -19.94
C VAL A 444 -22.58 -1.59 -20.10
N GLY A 445 -22.77 -2.89 -19.87
CA GLY A 445 -24.09 -3.54 -19.92
C GLY A 445 -25.12 -3.09 -18.88
N ARG A 446 -24.78 -2.16 -17.96
CA ARG A 446 -25.72 -1.58 -16.97
C ARG A 446 -26.10 -0.12 -17.23
N LEU A 447 -25.57 0.54 -18.26
CA LEU A 447 -26.00 1.89 -18.63
C LEU A 447 -26.09 1.97 -20.16
N GLY A 448 -27.32 1.86 -20.67
CA GLY A 448 -27.58 2.01 -22.08
C GLY A 448 -27.23 3.42 -22.54
N SER A 449 -26.19 3.53 -23.35
CA SER A 449 -26.17 4.30 -24.60
C SER A 449 -24.83 4.05 -25.27
N VAL A 450 -24.88 3.62 -26.52
CA VAL A 450 -23.73 3.63 -27.43
C VAL A 450 -23.34 5.09 -27.60
N VAL A 451 -22.24 5.50 -26.97
CA VAL A 451 -21.51 6.71 -27.35
C VAL A 451 -20.32 6.22 -28.17
N ASP A 452 -20.23 6.74 -29.39
CA ASP A 452 -19.17 6.47 -30.34
C ASP A 452 -17.79 6.47 -29.66
N ASN A 453 -17.01 5.41 -29.91
CA ASN A 453 -15.60 5.26 -29.56
C ASN A 453 -14.68 6.22 -30.36
N SER A 454 -15.16 7.40 -30.74
CA SER A 454 -14.38 8.44 -31.42
C SER A 454 -14.38 9.75 -30.63
N SER A 455 -13.62 9.77 -29.55
CA SER A 455 -12.77 10.92 -29.22
C SER A 455 -11.97 10.64 -27.95
N SER A 456 -10.68 10.33 -28.11
CA SER A 456 -9.67 10.60 -27.07
C SER A 456 -9.51 12.10 -26.77
N ILE A 457 -10.32 12.95 -27.41
CA ILE A 457 -10.36 14.39 -27.30
C ILE A 457 -11.36 14.76 -26.22
N GLN A 458 -10.86 15.33 -25.13
CA GLN A 458 -11.66 15.59 -23.93
C GLN A 458 -12.45 16.89 -23.97
N TYR A 459 -12.04 17.84 -24.81
CA TYR A 459 -12.59 19.19 -24.85
C TYR A 459 -12.98 19.55 -26.27
N THR A 460 -14.03 20.35 -26.40
CA THR A 460 -14.36 20.98 -27.69
C THR A 460 -13.25 21.94 -28.13
N GLU A 461 -13.21 22.28 -29.42
CA GLU A 461 -12.28 23.28 -29.97
C GLU A 461 -12.35 24.59 -29.18
N PHE A 462 -13.57 25.08 -28.95
CA PHE A 462 -13.83 26.29 -28.17
C PHE A 462 -13.31 26.21 -26.72
N GLU A 463 -13.51 25.09 -26.02
CA GLU A 463 -12.99 24.90 -24.66
C GLU A 463 -11.46 24.85 -24.63
N SER A 464 -10.84 24.29 -25.68
CA SER A 464 -9.38 24.24 -25.82
C SER A 464 -8.80 25.64 -26.03
N GLU A 465 -9.43 26.48 -26.87
CA GLU A 465 -9.03 27.89 -27.05
C GLU A 465 -9.09 28.69 -25.75
N VAL A 466 -10.18 28.54 -24.97
CA VAL A 466 -10.32 29.23 -23.68
C VAL A 466 -9.25 28.76 -22.70
N ARG A 467 -8.96 27.45 -22.68
CA ARG A 467 -7.90 26.88 -21.84
C ARG A 467 -6.53 27.45 -22.20
N ASP A 468 -6.18 27.48 -23.48
CA ASP A 468 -4.91 28.03 -23.96
C ASP A 468 -4.78 29.52 -23.62
N TYR A 469 -5.85 30.29 -23.82
CA TYR A 469 -5.89 31.69 -23.43
C TYR A 469 -5.63 31.90 -21.93
N VAL A 470 -6.35 31.16 -21.07
CA VAL A 470 -6.17 31.25 -19.61
C VAL A 470 -4.74 30.88 -19.23
N VAL A 471 -4.18 29.81 -19.81
CA VAL A 471 -2.79 29.40 -19.55
C VAL A 471 -1.80 30.49 -19.97
N GLU A 472 -1.96 31.08 -21.15
CA GLU A 472 -1.00 32.08 -21.66
C GLU A 472 -1.05 33.39 -20.86
N VAL A 473 -2.25 33.86 -20.50
CA VAL A 473 -2.40 35.03 -19.63
C VAL A 473 -1.72 34.81 -18.29
N ASN A 474 -1.90 33.64 -17.65
CA ASN A 474 -1.23 33.31 -16.39
C ASN A 474 0.30 33.25 -16.55
N ARG A 475 0.82 32.65 -17.63
CA ARG A 475 2.27 32.62 -17.90
C ARG A 475 2.84 34.03 -18.00
N GLU A 476 2.16 34.91 -18.71
CA GLU A 476 2.61 36.29 -18.91
C GLU A 476 2.66 37.06 -17.58
N ILE A 477 1.64 36.91 -16.74
CA ILE A 477 1.63 37.54 -15.39
C ILE A 477 2.80 37.03 -14.55
N PHE A 478 3.00 35.72 -14.49
CA PHE A 478 4.11 35.16 -13.71
C PHE A 478 5.47 35.64 -14.22
N ARG A 479 5.62 35.78 -15.55
CA ARG A 479 6.83 36.36 -16.17
C ARG A 479 7.01 37.83 -15.83
N GLN A 480 5.93 38.63 -15.79
CA GLN A 480 5.99 40.04 -15.35
C GLN A 480 6.48 40.16 -13.91
N HIS A 481 6.19 39.17 -13.08
CA HIS A 481 6.71 39.05 -11.72
C HIS A 481 8.14 38.48 -11.65
N CYS A 482 8.81 38.31 -12.80
CA CYS A 482 10.15 37.76 -12.94
C CYS A 482 10.28 36.32 -12.43
N ALA A 483 9.19 35.55 -12.42
CA ALA A 483 9.24 34.13 -12.10
C ALA A 483 9.78 33.32 -13.26
N LYS A 484 10.63 32.33 -12.95
CA LYS A 484 11.16 31.40 -13.94
C LYS A 484 10.23 30.19 -14.08
N HIS A 485 10.01 29.75 -15.31
CA HIS A 485 9.34 28.47 -15.54
C HIS A 485 10.22 27.32 -15.04
N LEU A 486 9.68 26.43 -14.21
CA LEU A 486 10.37 25.23 -13.76
C LEU A 486 9.43 24.03 -13.90
N GLU A 487 9.60 23.32 -15.01
CA GLU A 487 8.81 22.14 -15.36
C GLU A 487 9.06 21.00 -14.38
N ILE A 488 7.98 20.33 -13.98
CA ILE A 488 8.01 19.21 -13.04
C ILE A 488 7.50 17.95 -13.72
N SER A 489 8.18 16.82 -13.50
CA SER A 489 7.69 15.53 -14.00
C SER A 489 6.38 15.16 -13.32
N THR A 490 5.34 14.90 -14.11
CA THR A 490 3.98 14.58 -13.63
C THR A 490 3.86 13.16 -13.06
N MET A 491 4.90 12.33 -13.22
CA MET A 491 4.97 10.95 -12.72
C MET A 491 6.31 10.74 -12.00
N ARG A 492 6.30 9.98 -10.92
CA ARG A 492 7.52 9.65 -10.16
C ARG A 492 7.51 8.22 -9.64
N LEU A 493 8.68 7.63 -9.41
CA LEU A 493 8.82 6.36 -8.72
C LEU A 493 8.57 6.55 -7.22
N LEU A 494 7.87 5.59 -6.60
CA LEU A 494 7.48 5.70 -5.18
C LEU A 494 8.67 5.64 -4.21
N ASP A 495 9.79 5.01 -4.60
CA ASP A 495 10.98 4.85 -3.76
C ASP A 495 11.79 6.14 -3.55
N ASP A 496 11.51 7.20 -4.32
CA ASP A 496 12.34 8.42 -4.35
C ASP A 496 11.94 9.50 -3.32
N CYS A 497 10.93 9.30 -2.46
CA CYS A 497 10.43 10.40 -1.61
C CYS A 497 9.89 9.97 -0.23
N LEU A 498 9.95 10.92 0.73
CA LEU A 498 9.24 10.84 2.00
C LEU A 498 7.74 10.65 1.75
N GLN A 499 7.19 9.54 2.27
CA GLN A 499 5.78 9.18 2.13
C GLN A 499 4.91 10.17 2.92
N PHE A 500 4.37 11.18 2.24
CA PHE A 500 3.20 11.89 2.74
C PHE A 500 1.99 11.00 2.46
N ASN A 501 1.31 10.55 3.51
CA ASN A 501 0.12 9.69 3.42
C ASN A 501 -1.05 10.49 2.81
N ARG A 502 -0.99 10.73 1.50
CA ARG A 502 -1.98 11.43 0.70
C ARG A 502 -2.68 10.40 -0.19
N ASN A 503 -3.95 10.65 -0.51
CA ASN A 503 -4.76 9.85 -1.44
C ASN A 503 -4.31 10.07 -2.91
N ALA A 504 -3.00 9.91 -3.17
CA ALA A 504 -2.39 10.04 -4.48
C ALA A 504 -2.75 8.83 -5.37
N VAL A 505 -2.75 9.05 -6.68
CA VAL A 505 -2.99 8.01 -7.67
C VAL A 505 -1.69 7.24 -7.84
N LYS A 506 -1.75 5.93 -7.58
CA LYS A 506 -0.63 5.01 -7.75
C LYS A 506 -0.91 4.09 -8.92
N LEU A 507 0.07 3.95 -9.79
CA LEU A 507 0.04 3.13 -10.99
C LEU A 507 1.08 2.03 -10.84
N LEU A 508 0.68 0.80 -11.12
CA LEU A 508 1.60 -0.32 -11.22
C LEU A 508 2.06 -0.43 -12.67
N THR A 509 3.36 -0.52 -12.92
CA THR A 509 3.88 -0.78 -14.26
C THR A 509 3.86 -2.27 -14.56
N HIS A 510 3.95 -2.64 -15.84
CA HIS A 510 4.12 -4.03 -16.25
C HIS A 510 5.40 -4.66 -15.66
N GLY A 511 6.42 -3.86 -15.35
CA GLY A 511 7.66 -4.29 -14.71
C GLY A 511 7.56 -4.45 -13.19
N GLY A 512 6.40 -4.16 -12.58
CA GLY A 512 6.18 -4.24 -11.14
C GLY A 512 6.54 -2.98 -10.35
N ASP A 513 7.03 -1.95 -11.02
CA ASP A 513 7.33 -0.67 -10.37
C ASP A 513 6.04 0.07 -9.99
N MET A 514 6.07 0.74 -8.85
CA MET A 514 4.98 1.61 -8.42
C MET A 514 5.31 3.06 -8.78
N LEU A 515 4.53 3.62 -9.70
CA LEU A 515 4.55 5.03 -10.04
C LEU A 515 3.48 5.78 -9.25
N GLU A 516 3.78 7.01 -8.87
CA GLU A 516 2.83 7.94 -8.28
C GLU A 516 2.63 9.12 -9.24
N LEU A 517 1.37 9.43 -9.56
CA LEU A 517 1.04 10.64 -10.29
C LEU A 517 1.11 11.84 -9.35
N CYS A 518 1.61 12.97 -9.84
CA CYS A 518 1.72 14.18 -9.04
C CYS A 518 0.37 14.64 -8.52
N HIS A 519 0.21 14.57 -7.19
CA HIS A 519 -0.95 15.09 -6.47
C HIS A 519 -0.92 16.63 -6.33
N GLU A 520 0.29 17.21 -6.31
CA GLU A 520 0.54 18.66 -6.25
C GLU A 520 1.89 19.00 -6.88
N LEU A 521 2.08 20.25 -7.26
CA LEU A 521 3.31 20.72 -7.93
C LEU A 521 4.36 21.29 -6.94
N ARG A 522 3.98 21.58 -5.69
CA ARG A 522 4.89 22.20 -4.71
C ARG A 522 5.92 21.23 -4.13
N LEU A 523 5.53 20.01 -3.78
CA LEU A 523 6.45 19.04 -3.18
C LEU A 523 7.67 18.69 -4.07
N PRO A 524 7.50 18.38 -5.37
CA PRO A 524 8.66 18.15 -6.25
C PRO A 524 9.57 19.37 -6.36
N PHE A 525 8.98 20.57 -6.39
CA PHE A 525 9.74 21.82 -6.38
C PHE A 525 10.61 21.97 -5.12
N LEU A 526 10.08 21.66 -3.93
CA LEU A 526 10.85 21.73 -2.69
C LEU A 526 12.03 20.74 -2.68
N ASN A 527 11.83 19.51 -3.16
CA ASN A 527 12.92 18.54 -3.32
C ASN A 527 14.03 19.09 -4.21
N TRP A 528 13.67 19.79 -5.30
CA TRP A 528 14.64 20.45 -6.17
C TRP A 528 15.36 21.61 -5.47
N ILE A 529 14.65 22.46 -4.72
CA ILE A 529 15.24 23.57 -3.95
C ILE A 529 16.26 23.06 -2.94
N ILE A 530 15.92 21.99 -2.21
CA ILE A 530 16.77 21.38 -1.18
C ILE A 530 17.99 20.74 -1.83
N SER A 531 17.80 19.94 -2.87
CA SER A 531 18.89 19.27 -3.60
C SER A 531 19.90 20.26 -4.17
N ASN A 532 19.42 21.45 -4.59
CA ASN A 532 20.24 22.51 -5.15
C ASN A 532 20.68 23.58 -4.14
N GLN A 533 20.31 23.46 -2.86
CA GLN A 533 20.58 24.41 -1.77
C GLN A 533 20.30 25.88 -2.16
N LYS A 534 19.16 26.15 -2.81
CA LYS A 534 18.79 27.50 -3.25
C LYS A 534 18.25 28.30 -2.06
N SER A 535 18.86 29.44 -1.75
CA SER A 535 18.39 30.37 -0.70
C SER A 535 17.36 31.38 -1.18
N SER A 536 17.31 31.66 -2.48
CA SER A 536 16.28 32.48 -3.11
C SER A 536 15.97 32.00 -4.52
N PHE A 537 14.68 31.92 -4.84
CA PHE A 537 14.20 31.52 -6.16
C PHE A 537 12.73 31.93 -6.32
N LYS A 538 12.34 32.39 -7.51
CA LYS A 538 10.94 32.65 -7.85
C LYS A 538 10.56 31.82 -9.06
N ARG A 539 9.51 31.01 -8.94
CA ARG A 539 9.10 30.06 -9.97
C ARG A 539 7.62 30.15 -10.31
N TYR A 540 7.29 29.67 -11.49
CA TYR A 540 5.94 29.26 -11.82
C TYR A 540 5.91 27.92 -12.54
N GLU A 541 4.81 27.21 -12.39
CA GLU A 541 4.53 25.96 -13.11
C GLU A 541 3.04 25.84 -13.40
N ILE A 542 2.69 25.43 -14.62
CA ILE A 542 1.29 25.17 -15.01
C ILE A 542 1.23 23.77 -15.58
N SER A 543 0.71 22.84 -14.78
CA SER A 543 0.65 21.42 -15.12
C SER A 543 -0.60 20.75 -14.54
N CYS A 544 -0.95 19.58 -15.06
CA CYS A 544 -2.07 18.80 -14.55
C CYS A 544 -1.66 18.03 -13.28
N VAL A 545 -2.52 18.08 -12.26
CA VAL A 545 -2.41 17.26 -11.05
C VAL A 545 -3.53 16.22 -11.01
N PHE A 546 -3.26 15.09 -10.34
CA PHE A 546 -4.14 13.92 -10.35
C PHE A 546 -4.61 13.56 -8.95
N ARG A 547 -5.92 13.33 -8.81
CA ARG A 547 -6.54 12.93 -7.54
C ARG A 547 -7.32 11.65 -7.74
N ARG A 548 -7.31 10.79 -6.72
CA ARG A 548 -8.08 9.55 -6.73
C ARG A 548 -9.58 9.87 -6.86
N ALA A 549 -10.26 9.23 -7.81
CA ALA A 549 -11.71 9.32 -7.93
C ALA A 549 -12.40 8.48 -6.85
N VAL A 550 -13.65 8.85 -6.53
CA VAL A 550 -14.49 8.06 -5.62
C VAL A 550 -15.06 6.87 -6.39
N GLY A 551 -14.86 5.66 -5.89
CA GLY A 551 -15.34 4.43 -6.55
C GLY A 551 -14.42 3.91 -7.66
N HIS A 552 -15.00 3.32 -8.70
CA HIS A 552 -14.31 2.64 -9.80
C HIS A 552 -14.21 3.51 -11.07
N SER A 553 -13.75 4.75 -10.93
CA SER A 553 -13.62 5.71 -12.05
C SER A 553 -12.15 6.06 -12.32
N SER A 554 -11.88 6.60 -13.51
CA SER A 554 -10.57 7.14 -13.86
C SER A 554 -10.16 8.27 -12.90
N PRO A 555 -8.86 8.48 -12.65
CA PRO A 555 -8.38 9.58 -11.84
C PRO A 555 -8.91 10.94 -12.30
N ASN A 556 -9.28 11.79 -11.35
CA ASN A 556 -9.66 13.16 -11.65
C ASN A 556 -8.41 13.98 -11.99
N ARG A 557 -8.43 14.65 -13.14
CA ARG A 557 -7.37 15.54 -13.61
C ARG A 557 -7.78 17.00 -13.42
N TYR A 558 -6.91 17.79 -12.80
CA TYR A 558 -7.13 19.23 -12.60
C TYR A 558 -5.95 20.02 -13.12
N LEU A 559 -6.20 21.09 -13.88
CA LEU A 559 -5.15 22.04 -14.25
C LEU A 559 -4.86 22.96 -13.06
N GLN A 560 -3.59 23.03 -12.68
CA GLN A 560 -3.12 23.84 -11.57
C GLN A 560 -1.98 24.76 -12.03
N GLY A 561 -2.03 26.02 -11.61
CA GLY A 561 -0.97 27.00 -11.82
C GLY A 561 -0.33 27.37 -10.49
N ASP A 562 0.89 26.93 -10.23
CA ASP A 562 1.64 27.27 -9.01
C ASP A 562 2.59 28.44 -9.26
N PHE A 563 2.64 29.36 -8.31
CA PHE A 563 3.64 30.43 -8.23
C PHE A 563 4.24 30.44 -6.83
N ASP A 564 5.56 30.37 -6.74
CA ASP A 564 6.27 30.24 -5.47
C ASP A 564 7.47 31.18 -5.40
N ILE A 565 7.69 31.72 -4.20
CA ILE A 565 8.82 32.57 -3.84
C ILE A 565 9.56 31.92 -2.66
N ILE A 566 10.83 31.60 -2.87
CA ILE A 566 11.78 31.13 -1.87
C ILE A 566 12.67 32.31 -1.46
N GLY A 567 12.82 32.49 -0.15
CA GLY A 567 13.52 33.61 0.48
C GLY A 567 12.73 34.94 0.39
N GLY A 568 13.31 36.00 0.94
CA GLY A 568 12.71 37.34 0.97
C GLY A 568 12.05 37.70 2.30
N THR A 569 11.52 38.91 2.37
CA THR A 569 10.79 39.44 3.54
C THR A 569 9.33 39.04 3.51
N SER A 570 8.90 38.36 4.59
CA SER A 570 7.60 37.69 4.74
C SER A 570 6.40 38.45 4.18
N ALA A 571 6.07 39.62 4.74
CA ALA A 571 4.85 40.34 4.36
C ALA A 571 4.85 40.82 2.88
N LEU A 572 6.01 41.20 2.34
CA LEU A 572 6.14 41.63 0.94
C LEU A 572 5.94 40.46 -0.02
N THR A 573 6.57 39.32 0.27
CA THR A 573 6.43 38.12 -0.56
C THR A 573 5.03 37.52 -0.47
N GLU A 574 4.39 37.59 0.71
CA GLU A 574 2.99 37.17 0.90
C GLU A 574 2.04 38.05 0.09
N ALA A 575 2.22 39.38 0.16
CA ALA A 575 1.43 40.31 -0.66
C ALA A 575 1.59 39.99 -2.14
N GLU A 576 2.84 39.78 -2.62
CA GLU A 576 3.16 39.45 -4.02
C GLU A 576 2.34 38.28 -4.53
N VAL A 577 2.45 37.18 -3.82
CA VAL A 577 1.73 35.95 -4.14
C VAL A 577 0.21 36.17 -4.10
N THR A 578 -0.32 36.95 -3.16
CA THR A 578 -1.77 37.21 -3.06
C THR A 578 -2.31 38.10 -4.19
N ARG A 579 -1.51 39.03 -4.72
CA ARG A 579 -1.94 39.96 -5.79
C ARG A 579 -2.29 39.25 -7.09
N ASP A 580 -1.49 38.27 -7.46
CA ASP A 580 -1.51 37.67 -8.81
C ASP A 580 -2.72 36.75 -9.05
N ILE A 581 -3.58 36.60 -8.04
CA ILE A 581 -4.52 35.49 -7.92
C ILE A 581 -5.90 35.76 -8.50
N VAL A 582 -6.24 37.01 -8.82
CA VAL A 582 -7.60 37.34 -9.25
C VAL A 582 -7.68 38.46 -10.28
N THR A 583 -6.74 39.40 -10.29
CA THR A 583 -6.92 40.68 -10.99
C THR A 583 -6.94 40.60 -12.52
N CYS A 584 -6.73 39.42 -13.10
CA CYS A 584 -6.53 39.24 -14.54
C CYS A 584 -7.75 38.64 -15.27
N PHE A 585 -8.55 37.82 -14.58
CA PHE A 585 -9.77 37.25 -15.15
C PHE A 585 -11.04 37.80 -14.48
N PHE A 586 -10.90 38.29 -13.25
CA PHE A 586 -12.00 38.82 -12.47
C PHE A 586 -11.64 40.21 -11.95
N HIS A 587 -12.63 41.08 -11.83
CA HIS A 587 -12.43 42.33 -11.12
C HIS A 587 -12.15 42.03 -9.64
N ALA A 588 -11.26 42.80 -9.01
CA ALA A 588 -10.95 42.63 -7.58
C ALA A 588 -12.21 42.72 -6.69
N ASP A 589 -13.22 43.48 -7.12
CA ASP A 589 -14.51 43.62 -6.43
C ASP A 589 -15.39 42.36 -6.51
N SER A 590 -15.09 41.43 -7.44
CA SER A 590 -15.82 40.19 -7.68
C SER A 590 -15.22 38.97 -6.96
N CYS A 591 -14.19 39.17 -6.12
CA CYS A 591 -13.61 38.09 -5.33
C CYS A 591 -13.52 38.43 -3.84
N ASP A 592 -13.66 37.39 -3.03
CA ASP A 592 -13.48 37.46 -1.58
C ASP A 592 -12.16 36.78 -1.20
N ILE A 593 -11.30 37.50 -0.49
CA ILE A 593 -10.01 37.00 0.01
C ILE A 593 -10.17 36.69 1.50
N HIS A 594 -10.09 35.43 1.87
CA HIS A 594 -10.13 34.98 3.25
C HIS A 594 -8.71 34.73 3.75
N LEU A 595 -8.31 35.40 4.82
CA LEU A 595 -7.00 35.27 5.46
C LEU A 595 -7.13 34.61 6.83
N ASN A 596 -6.13 33.82 7.19
CA ASN A 596 -5.93 33.32 8.55
C ASN A 596 -4.45 33.00 8.81
N HIS A 597 -4.11 32.61 10.04
CA HIS A 597 -2.76 32.27 10.45
C HIS A 597 -2.78 31.04 11.38
N GLY A 598 -1.83 30.12 11.26
CA GLY A 598 -1.84 28.88 12.04
C GLY A 598 -1.69 29.10 13.55
N ASP A 599 -0.74 29.94 14.00
CA ASP A 599 -0.63 30.33 15.42
C ASP A 599 -1.94 30.96 15.97
N LEU A 600 -2.63 31.78 15.17
CA LEU A 600 -3.91 32.37 15.55
C LEU A 600 -4.99 31.28 15.69
N LEU A 601 -5.05 30.35 14.73
CA LEU A 601 -5.98 29.24 14.75
C LEU A 601 -5.75 28.32 15.96
N ASP A 602 -4.49 28.05 16.31
CA ASP A 602 -4.12 27.28 17.49
C ASP A 602 -4.48 27.98 18.80
N ALA A 603 -4.31 29.29 18.88
CA ALA A 603 -4.76 30.10 20.01
C ALA A 603 -6.28 30.04 20.17
N ILE A 604 -7.02 30.08 19.05
CA ILE A 604 -8.49 29.95 19.03
C ILE A 604 -8.91 28.55 19.48
N TRP A 605 -8.30 27.48 18.96
CA TRP A 605 -8.60 26.12 19.40
C TRP A 605 -8.40 25.94 20.90
N SER A 606 -7.31 26.52 21.42
CA SER A 606 -6.97 26.47 22.84
C SER A 606 -7.98 27.27 23.67
N TRP A 607 -8.38 28.46 23.21
CA TRP A 607 -9.39 29.31 23.88
C TRP A 607 -10.78 28.65 23.92
N ILE A 608 -11.17 27.93 22.85
CA ILE A 608 -12.43 27.18 22.81
C ILE A 608 -12.39 25.94 23.71
N GLY A 609 -11.19 25.33 23.84
CA GLY A 609 -10.97 24.06 24.54
C GLY A 609 -11.03 22.84 23.62
N VAL A 610 -10.79 23.00 22.31
CA VAL A 610 -10.75 21.86 21.36
C VAL A 610 -9.47 21.07 21.56
N LYS A 611 -9.61 19.84 22.05
CA LYS A 611 -8.52 18.88 22.21
C LYS A 611 -7.88 18.56 20.86
N VAL A 612 -6.56 18.32 20.86
CA VAL A 612 -5.76 18.04 19.66
C VAL A 612 -6.33 16.89 18.83
N GLU A 613 -6.81 15.83 19.49
CA GLU A 613 -7.44 14.65 18.87
C GLU A 613 -8.69 14.96 18.02
N HIS A 614 -9.39 16.04 18.33
CA HIS A 614 -10.60 16.45 17.62
C HIS A 614 -10.36 17.54 16.56
N ARG A 615 -9.20 18.21 16.57
CA ARG A 615 -8.94 19.39 15.73
C ARG A 615 -9.07 19.10 14.23
N LEU A 616 -8.56 17.96 13.76
CA LEU A 616 -8.64 17.58 12.34
C LEU A 616 -10.10 17.42 11.88
N LYS A 617 -10.91 16.64 12.61
CA LYS A 617 -12.33 16.43 12.27
C LYS A 617 -13.15 17.72 12.37
N VAL A 618 -12.84 18.57 13.36
CA VAL A 618 -13.48 19.89 13.48
C VAL A 618 -13.12 20.77 12.29
N ALA A 619 -11.84 20.80 11.89
CA ALA A 619 -11.38 21.53 10.72
C ALA A 619 -12.10 21.04 9.44
N GLU A 620 -12.19 19.73 9.21
CA GLU A 620 -12.91 19.15 8.06
C GLU A 620 -14.37 19.65 7.98
N LEU A 621 -15.09 19.65 9.10
CA LEU A 621 -16.46 20.15 9.15
C LEU A 621 -16.55 21.66 8.88
N LEU A 622 -15.60 22.45 9.39
CA LEU A 622 -15.57 23.89 9.21
C LEU A 622 -15.18 24.30 7.78
N SER A 623 -14.34 23.52 7.10
CA SER A 623 -13.99 23.73 5.68
C SER A 623 -15.22 23.76 4.76
N MET A 624 -16.32 23.11 5.14
CA MET A 624 -17.58 23.16 4.39
C MET A 624 -18.27 24.54 4.38
N MET A 625 -17.82 25.48 5.22
CA MET A 625 -18.25 26.88 5.21
C MET A 625 -17.19 27.82 4.64
N GLY A 626 -16.02 27.31 4.21
CA GLY A 626 -14.89 28.14 3.79
C GLY A 626 -15.23 29.11 2.66
N SER A 627 -16.01 28.64 1.68
CA SER A 627 -16.49 29.44 0.55
C SER A 627 -17.55 30.47 0.88
N LEU A 628 -18.10 30.45 2.10
CA LEU A 628 -19.16 31.35 2.53
C LEU A 628 -18.56 32.53 3.28
N ARG A 629 -18.92 33.74 2.81
CA ARG A 629 -18.49 34.98 3.46
C ARG A 629 -18.79 34.99 4.95
N PRO A 630 -17.85 35.44 5.80
CA PRO A 630 -18.12 35.64 7.21
C PRO A 630 -19.38 36.47 7.45
N GLN A 631 -20.17 36.09 8.45
CA GLN A 631 -21.41 36.76 8.87
C GLN A 631 -22.61 36.71 7.88
N SER A 632 -22.47 36.07 6.71
CA SER A 632 -23.56 35.95 5.73
C SER A 632 -24.75 35.09 6.22
N SER A 633 -25.93 35.27 5.61
CA SER A 633 -27.13 34.46 5.88
C SER A 633 -26.89 32.99 5.56
N GLU A 634 -26.20 32.71 4.46
CA GLU A 634 -25.90 31.36 3.97
C GLU A 634 -24.98 30.63 4.94
N ARG A 635 -23.95 31.33 5.47
CA ARG A 635 -23.06 30.79 6.48
C ARG A 635 -23.79 30.45 7.77
N LYS A 636 -24.74 31.30 8.20
CA LYS A 636 -25.59 31.04 9.37
C LYS A 636 -26.46 29.79 9.16
N SER A 637 -27.03 29.62 7.97
CA SER A 637 -27.80 28.42 7.62
C SER A 637 -26.93 27.16 7.61
N LYS A 638 -25.73 27.22 7.02
CA LYS A 638 -24.78 26.10 6.98
C LYS A 638 -24.28 25.71 8.37
N TRP A 639 -24.09 26.69 9.26
CA TRP A 639 -23.72 26.45 10.67
C TRP A 639 -24.72 25.56 11.40
N VAL A 640 -26.02 25.63 11.10
CA VAL A 640 -27.03 24.76 11.75
C VAL A 640 -26.73 23.28 11.50
N VAL A 641 -26.32 22.93 10.27
CA VAL A 641 -25.97 21.56 9.90
C VAL A 641 -24.67 21.13 10.60
N ILE A 642 -23.65 21.98 10.56
CA ILE A 642 -22.34 21.69 11.18
C ILE A 642 -22.45 21.57 12.69
N ARG A 643 -23.23 22.45 13.34
CA ARG A 643 -23.51 22.38 14.77
C ARG A 643 -24.07 21.00 15.16
N ARG A 644 -25.01 20.48 14.37
CA ARG A 644 -25.59 19.14 14.61
C ARG A 644 -24.52 18.05 14.51
N GLN A 645 -23.65 18.10 13.50
CA GLN A 645 -22.56 17.11 13.34
C GLN A 645 -21.52 17.21 14.46
N LEU A 646 -21.14 18.42 14.88
CA LEU A 646 -20.22 18.63 16.00
C LEU A 646 -20.77 18.04 17.31
N LEU A 647 -22.08 18.17 17.56
CA LEU A 647 -22.74 17.66 18.76
C LEU A 647 -23.00 16.15 18.70
N GLN A 648 -23.48 15.63 17.56
CA GLN A 648 -23.97 14.25 17.45
C GLN A 648 -22.91 13.26 16.95
N GLU A 649 -22.09 13.66 15.97
CA GLU A 649 -21.09 12.77 15.36
C GLU A 649 -19.75 12.84 16.11
N LEU A 650 -19.31 14.04 16.51
CA LEU A 650 -18.06 14.23 17.26
C LEU A 650 -18.23 14.28 18.78
N ASN A 651 -19.47 14.27 19.26
CA ASN A 651 -19.82 14.29 20.69
C ASN A 651 -19.12 15.43 21.48
N LEU A 652 -18.98 16.61 20.87
CA LEU A 652 -18.36 17.77 21.52
C LEU A 652 -19.33 18.39 22.52
N ALA A 653 -18.79 18.89 23.65
CA ALA A 653 -19.58 19.57 24.66
C ALA A 653 -20.26 20.82 24.08
N GLU A 654 -21.53 21.05 24.42
CA GLU A 654 -22.31 22.17 23.88
C GLU A 654 -21.66 23.54 24.16
N ALA A 655 -21.01 23.70 25.32
CA ALA A 655 -20.25 24.90 25.65
C ALA A 655 -19.11 25.18 24.65
N MET A 656 -18.43 24.15 24.13
CA MET A 656 -17.39 24.30 23.11
C MET A 656 -17.99 24.71 21.77
N VAL A 657 -19.12 24.10 21.38
CA VAL A 657 -19.81 24.44 20.12
C VAL A 657 -20.38 25.86 20.16
N ASN A 658 -20.87 26.31 21.32
CA ASN A 658 -21.29 27.70 21.53
C ASN A 658 -20.11 28.68 21.43
N ARG A 659 -18.92 28.29 21.92
CA ARG A 659 -17.70 29.09 21.74
C ARG A 659 -17.27 29.15 20.28
N LEU A 660 -17.30 28.05 19.53
CA LEU A 660 -17.07 28.04 18.08
C LEU A 660 -18.01 29.03 17.36
N GLN A 661 -19.30 28.98 17.67
CA GLN A 661 -20.28 29.91 17.13
C GLN A 661 -19.97 31.37 17.49
N THR A 662 -19.50 31.61 18.72
CA THR A 662 -19.08 32.95 19.16
C THR A 662 -17.92 33.47 18.33
N VAL A 663 -16.93 32.62 18.01
CA VAL A 663 -15.82 33.00 17.13
C VAL A 663 -16.34 33.38 15.74
N GLY A 664 -17.16 32.53 15.13
CA GLY A 664 -17.72 32.79 13.81
C GLY A 664 -18.55 34.07 13.72
N LEU A 665 -19.25 34.44 14.81
CA LEU A 665 -20.11 35.63 14.84
C LEU A 665 -19.38 36.92 15.23
N ARG A 666 -18.39 36.86 16.14
CA ARG A 666 -17.74 38.06 16.69
C ARG A 666 -16.38 38.35 16.08
N PHE A 667 -15.63 37.30 15.74
CA PHE A 667 -14.21 37.39 15.40
C PHE A 667 -13.92 37.11 13.92
N CYS A 668 -14.84 36.53 13.16
CA CYS A 668 -14.75 36.46 11.70
C CYS A 668 -15.47 37.67 11.06
N GLY A 669 -14.89 38.27 10.02
CA GLY A 669 -15.46 39.46 9.36
C GLY A 669 -14.45 40.20 8.49
N SER A 670 -14.81 41.41 8.05
CA SER A 670 -13.88 42.35 7.41
C SER A 670 -12.63 42.55 8.27
N ALA A 671 -11.46 42.61 7.64
CA ALA A 671 -10.18 42.70 8.35
C ALA A 671 -10.11 43.87 9.35
N ASP A 672 -10.64 45.05 9.00
CA ASP A 672 -10.66 46.23 9.86
C ASP A 672 -11.44 46.02 11.16
N GLN A 673 -12.49 45.19 11.11
CA GLN A 673 -13.34 44.92 12.25
C GLN A 673 -12.85 43.72 13.05
N ALA A 674 -12.34 42.69 12.37
CA ALA A 674 -11.96 41.42 12.98
C ALA A 674 -10.63 41.53 13.75
N LEU A 675 -9.60 42.15 13.17
CA LEU A 675 -8.25 42.21 13.78
C LEU A 675 -8.25 42.91 15.15
N PRO A 676 -8.88 44.09 15.35
CA PRO A 676 -8.92 44.73 16.66
C PRO A 676 -9.70 43.90 17.70
N ARG A 677 -10.78 43.23 17.28
CA ARG A 677 -11.59 42.39 18.17
C ARG A 677 -10.83 41.15 18.63
N LEU A 678 -10.12 40.49 17.71
CA LEU A 678 -9.26 39.35 18.02
C LEU A 678 -8.15 39.75 18.99
N ARG A 679 -7.50 40.89 18.72
CA ARG A 679 -6.43 41.44 19.59
C ARG A 679 -6.92 41.75 21.01
N GLY A 680 -8.17 42.19 21.17
CA GLY A 680 -8.77 42.47 22.47
C GLY A 680 -9.30 41.24 23.22
N ALA A 681 -9.54 40.12 22.53
CA ALA A 681 -10.21 38.95 23.11
C ALA A 681 -9.28 37.76 23.39
N LEU A 682 -8.23 37.58 22.59
CA LEU A 682 -7.31 36.44 22.70
C LEU A 682 -6.19 36.69 23.73
N PRO A 683 -5.53 35.61 24.21
CA PRO A 683 -4.42 35.71 25.14
C PRO A 683 -3.29 36.59 24.59
N SER A 684 -2.63 37.32 25.49
CA SER A 684 -1.56 38.25 25.15
C SER A 684 -0.20 37.58 24.92
N ASP A 685 -0.19 36.36 24.39
CA ASP A 685 1.05 35.63 24.14
C ASP A 685 1.78 36.14 22.89
N LYS A 686 3.10 35.98 22.91
CA LYS A 686 3.99 36.51 21.87
C LYS A 686 3.68 35.97 20.48
N ARG A 687 3.22 34.72 20.35
CA ARG A 687 2.94 34.08 19.06
C ARG A 687 1.64 34.60 18.46
N THR A 688 0.57 34.66 19.26
CA THR A 688 -0.72 35.21 18.83
C THR A 688 -0.60 36.66 18.37
N PHE A 689 0.12 37.51 19.12
CA PHE A 689 0.34 38.90 18.70
C PHE A 689 1.14 39.00 17.41
N LYS A 690 2.21 38.20 17.27
CA LYS A 690 3.00 38.17 16.03
C LYS A 690 2.12 37.81 14.83
N ALA A 691 1.28 36.78 14.95
CA ALA A 691 0.36 36.38 13.89
C ALA A 691 -0.64 37.49 13.51
N LEU A 692 -1.18 38.21 14.51
CA LEU A 692 -2.08 39.35 14.28
C LEU A 692 -1.36 40.55 13.64
N ASP A 693 -0.09 40.77 13.98
CA ASP A 693 0.76 41.81 13.39
C ASP A 693 1.06 41.49 11.92
N GLU A 694 1.47 40.25 11.61
CA GLU A 694 1.72 39.78 10.24
C GLU A 694 0.46 39.89 9.37
N LEU A 695 -0.71 39.49 9.89
CA LEU A 695 -1.99 39.69 9.18
C LEU A 695 -2.31 41.17 8.95
N SER A 696 -2.06 42.03 9.93
CA SER A 696 -2.30 43.48 9.81
C SER A 696 -1.37 44.13 8.79
N GLU A 697 -0.11 43.68 8.74
CA GLU A 697 0.89 44.14 7.78
C GLU A 697 0.50 43.72 6.36
N LEU A 698 0.12 42.45 6.15
CA LEU A 698 -0.34 41.96 4.85
C LEU A 698 -1.53 42.77 4.33
N VAL A 699 -2.56 42.99 5.16
CA VAL A 699 -3.74 43.80 4.78
C VAL A 699 -3.32 45.22 4.36
N SER A 700 -2.33 45.80 5.05
CA SER A 700 -1.81 47.13 4.71
C SER A 700 -1.08 47.13 3.37
N LEU A 701 -0.29 46.10 3.07
CA LEU A 701 0.41 45.96 1.79
C LEU A 701 -0.55 45.72 0.62
N LEU A 702 -1.57 44.87 0.80
CA LEU A 702 -2.61 44.62 -0.20
C LEU A 702 -3.33 45.91 -0.61
N ARG A 703 -3.60 46.80 0.35
CA ARG A 703 -4.17 48.14 0.07
C ARG A 703 -3.28 49.00 -0.80
N ILE A 704 -1.96 48.99 -0.56
CA ILE A 704 -1.00 49.72 -1.40
C ILE A 704 -1.09 49.26 -2.86
N TRP A 705 -1.37 47.97 -3.06
CA TRP A 705 -1.54 47.36 -4.38
C TRP A 705 -2.98 47.36 -4.89
N ARG A 706 -3.84 48.20 -4.31
CA ARG A 706 -5.23 48.42 -4.74
C ARG A 706 -6.12 47.17 -4.62
N ILE A 707 -5.79 46.31 -3.66
CA ILE A 707 -6.64 45.23 -3.18
C ILE A 707 -7.07 45.63 -1.76
N ASP A 708 -8.01 46.58 -1.69
CA ASP A 708 -8.46 47.19 -0.43
C ASP A 708 -9.86 46.74 0.00
N LYS A 709 -10.62 46.13 -0.92
CA LYS A 709 -11.98 45.63 -0.69
C LYS A 709 -12.00 44.11 -0.56
N ASN A 710 -13.06 43.60 0.08
CA ASN A 710 -13.36 42.17 0.21
C ASN A 710 -12.25 41.30 0.86
N ILE A 711 -11.43 41.89 1.74
CA ILE A 711 -10.48 41.14 2.57
C ILE A 711 -11.14 40.82 3.91
N TYR A 712 -11.22 39.53 4.23
CA TYR A 712 -11.83 39.02 5.44
C TYR A 712 -10.81 38.24 6.27
N ILE A 713 -10.89 38.41 7.59
CA ILE A 713 -10.27 37.47 8.52
C ILE A 713 -11.31 36.41 8.85
N ASP A 714 -10.99 35.16 8.53
CA ASP A 714 -11.79 34.01 8.92
C ASP A 714 -11.03 33.15 9.92
N ALA A 715 -11.22 33.48 11.20
CA ALA A 715 -10.50 32.88 12.31
C ALA A 715 -10.84 31.38 12.54
N LEU A 716 -11.87 30.86 11.86
CA LEU A 716 -12.25 29.44 11.88
C LEU A 716 -11.85 28.69 10.60
N MET A 717 -11.29 29.38 9.60
CA MET A 717 -10.86 28.76 8.35
C MET A 717 -9.60 27.92 8.58
N PRO A 718 -9.65 26.60 8.41
CA PRO A 718 -8.45 25.77 8.46
C PRO A 718 -7.63 25.92 7.17
N PRO A 719 -6.32 25.63 7.22
CA PRO A 719 -5.51 25.58 6.00
C PRO A 719 -5.94 24.41 5.12
N THR A 720 -5.98 24.61 3.80
CA THR A 720 -6.29 23.54 2.83
C THR A 720 -5.22 22.46 2.84
N GLU A 721 -3.97 22.89 3.01
CA GLU A 721 -2.79 22.02 3.05
C GLU A 721 -2.16 22.11 4.44
N SER A 722 -1.86 20.96 5.04
CA SER A 722 -1.37 20.88 6.43
C SER A 722 -0.01 21.53 6.68
N TYR A 723 0.73 21.83 5.61
CA TYR A 723 2.01 22.53 5.69
C TYR A 723 1.88 24.05 5.80
N HIS A 724 0.71 24.61 5.52
CA HIS A 724 0.46 26.04 5.73
C HIS A 724 0.20 26.31 7.23
N ARG A 725 1.29 26.54 7.97
CA ARG A 725 1.24 26.75 9.43
C ARG A 725 1.41 28.20 9.88
N ASP A 726 1.89 29.06 9.00
CA ASP A 726 1.99 30.49 9.27
C ASP A 726 0.80 31.20 8.63
N LEU A 727 1.02 32.30 7.91
CA LEU A 727 -0.02 33.00 7.16
C LEU A 727 -0.51 32.15 5.97
N PHE A 728 -1.82 32.05 5.81
CA PHE A 728 -2.44 31.39 4.65
C PHE A 728 -3.74 32.06 4.26
N PHE A 729 -4.14 31.84 3.01
CA PHE A 729 -5.30 32.47 2.42
C PHE A 729 -6.00 31.58 1.41
N GLN A 730 -7.28 31.87 1.20
CA GLN A 730 -8.14 31.23 0.21
C GLN A 730 -8.91 32.32 -0.53
N VAL A 731 -9.09 32.16 -1.84
CA VAL A 731 -9.74 33.17 -2.68
C VAL A 731 -10.95 32.57 -3.39
N TYR A 732 -12.09 33.23 -3.26
CA TYR A 732 -13.37 32.75 -3.74
C TYR A 732 -14.02 33.72 -4.73
N LEU A 733 -14.72 33.17 -5.71
CA LEU A 733 -15.56 33.94 -6.64
C LEU A 733 -16.86 34.38 -5.95
N ARG A 734 -17.14 35.68 -6.00
CA ARG A 734 -18.36 36.28 -5.44
C ARG A 734 -19.51 36.21 -6.44
N LYS A 735 -20.72 36.07 -5.92
CA LYS A 735 -21.96 36.16 -6.70
C LYS A 735 -22.15 37.57 -7.29
N GLU A 736 -22.19 37.67 -8.62
CA GLU A 736 -22.83 38.80 -9.30
C GLU A 736 -24.32 38.49 -9.48
N ASN A 737 -25.20 39.45 -9.20
CA ASN A 737 -26.67 39.29 -9.26
C ASN A 737 -27.22 39.20 -10.71
N SER A 738 -26.38 38.84 -11.68
CA SER A 738 -26.72 38.73 -13.10
C SER A 738 -27.40 37.38 -13.38
N PRO A 739 -28.49 37.33 -14.18
CA PRO A 739 -29.16 36.09 -14.51
C PRO A 739 -28.32 35.29 -15.53
N GLY A 740 -27.60 34.27 -15.04
CA GLY A 740 -26.78 33.34 -15.84
C GLY A 740 -25.72 32.57 -15.04
N SER A 741 -25.96 32.38 -13.74
CA SER A 741 -25.01 32.16 -12.64
C SER A 741 -23.75 31.31 -12.92
N PHE A 742 -22.59 31.94 -12.73
CA PHE A 742 -21.35 31.29 -12.31
C PHE A 742 -21.55 30.49 -11.01
N SER A 743 -20.70 29.50 -10.75
CA SER A 743 -20.75 28.71 -9.52
C SER A 743 -20.39 29.57 -8.30
N GLU A 744 -21.40 29.96 -7.52
CA GLU A 744 -21.25 30.79 -6.32
C GLU A 744 -20.31 30.13 -5.30
N GLY A 745 -19.30 30.86 -4.82
CA GLY A 745 -18.33 30.34 -3.84
C GLY A 745 -17.28 29.38 -4.43
N ALA A 746 -17.04 29.43 -5.74
CA ALA A 746 -15.97 28.68 -6.39
C ALA A 746 -14.59 29.08 -5.82
N LEU A 747 -13.80 28.10 -5.39
CA LEU A 747 -12.43 28.30 -4.92
C LEU A 747 -11.51 28.55 -6.11
N LEU A 748 -10.99 29.76 -6.23
CA LEU A 748 -10.12 30.16 -7.35
C LEU A 748 -8.65 29.89 -7.04
N ALA A 749 -8.25 30.04 -5.78
CA ALA A 749 -6.88 29.80 -5.38
C ALA A 749 -6.71 29.59 -3.88
N VAL A 750 -5.59 28.98 -3.54
CA VAL A 750 -5.11 28.76 -2.18
C VAL A 750 -3.64 29.13 -2.13
N GLY A 751 -3.23 29.82 -1.09
CA GLY A 751 -1.81 30.07 -0.86
C GLY A 751 -1.48 30.30 0.59
N GLY A 752 -0.19 30.48 0.84
CA GLY A 752 0.32 30.68 2.19
C GLY A 752 1.78 30.33 2.31
N ARG A 753 2.27 30.46 3.53
CA ARG A 753 3.64 30.13 3.90
C ARG A 753 3.79 28.68 4.31
N TYR A 754 4.88 28.08 3.85
CA TYR A 754 5.20 26.67 4.04
C TYR A 754 6.62 26.47 4.56
N ASP A 755 7.13 27.44 5.32
CA ASP A 755 8.40 27.38 6.04
C ASP A 755 8.54 26.07 6.84
N TYR A 756 7.46 25.66 7.52
CA TYR A 756 7.41 24.41 8.28
C TYR A 756 7.82 23.20 7.42
N LEU A 757 7.34 23.13 6.17
CA LEU A 757 7.64 22.02 5.27
C LEU A 757 9.09 22.07 4.77
N LEU A 758 9.61 23.26 4.46
CA LEU A 758 11.02 23.45 4.14
C LEU A 758 11.91 23.00 5.30
N HIS A 759 11.60 23.43 6.52
CA HIS A 759 12.31 23.02 7.73
C HIS A 759 12.26 21.51 7.97
N GLN A 760 11.11 20.87 7.72
CA GLN A 760 10.95 19.42 7.92
C GLN A 760 11.77 18.60 6.91
N LEU A 761 11.91 19.10 5.68
CA LEU A 761 12.62 18.41 4.60
C LEU A 761 14.13 18.75 4.55
N TRP A 762 14.57 19.82 5.22
CA TRP A 762 15.96 20.25 5.23
C TRP A 762 16.81 19.36 6.15
N SER A 763 17.59 18.45 5.58
CA SER A 763 18.55 17.62 6.34
C SER A 763 19.60 18.46 7.06
N SER A 764 20.05 18.00 8.23
CA SER A 764 21.20 18.55 8.96
C SER A 764 22.51 18.51 8.18
N ASP A 765 22.59 17.69 7.14
CA ASP A 765 23.78 17.55 6.29
C ASP A 765 23.96 18.71 5.29
N TYR A 766 22.92 19.52 5.09
CA TYR A 766 22.97 20.68 4.20
C TYR A 766 23.52 21.92 4.89
N LYS A 767 24.27 22.75 4.15
CA LYS A 767 24.91 23.95 4.70
C LYS A 767 23.89 25.08 4.85
N GLY A 768 23.81 25.64 6.07
CA GLY A 768 23.00 26.82 6.38
C GLY A 768 21.58 26.50 6.85
N ASN A 769 20.91 27.55 7.33
CA ASN A 769 19.50 27.45 7.72
C ASN A 769 18.61 27.34 6.47
N PRO A 770 17.50 26.58 6.53
CA PRO A 770 16.56 26.53 5.42
C PRO A 770 16.00 27.93 5.13
N PRO A 771 15.76 28.24 3.85
CA PRO A 771 15.09 29.48 3.46
C PRO A 771 13.61 29.45 3.87
N THR A 772 12.97 30.61 3.86
CA THR A 772 11.51 30.76 3.98
C THR A 772 10.85 30.51 2.62
N GLY A 773 9.56 30.15 2.61
CA GLY A 773 8.84 29.87 1.38
C GLY A 773 7.37 30.26 1.45
N VAL A 774 6.90 30.96 0.42
CA VAL A 774 5.49 31.35 0.23
C VAL A 774 5.07 31.06 -1.19
N GLY A 775 3.81 30.70 -1.39
CA GLY A 775 3.31 30.44 -2.73
C GLY A 775 1.80 30.31 -2.80
N THR A 776 1.32 30.25 -4.03
CA THR A 776 -0.08 30.10 -4.37
C THR A 776 -0.26 29.02 -5.41
N SER A 777 -1.43 28.41 -5.38
CA SER A 777 -1.92 27.43 -6.33
C SER A 777 -3.26 27.90 -6.87
N LEU A 778 -3.28 28.25 -8.15
CA LEU A 778 -4.47 28.65 -8.90
C LEU A 778 -5.23 27.41 -9.39
N ALA A 779 -6.54 27.36 -9.13
CA ALA A 779 -7.45 26.35 -9.65
C ALA A 779 -7.85 26.73 -11.09
N LEU A 780 -6.93 26.57 -12.04
CA LEU A 780 -7.12 27.01 -13.42
C LEU A 780 -8.33 26.35 -14.10
N GLU A 781 -8.62 25.09 -13.79
CA GLU A 781 -9.83 24.40 -14.28
C GLU A 781 -11.12 25.12 -13.82
N THR A 782 -11.17 25.57 -12.57
CA THR A 782 -12.29 26.34 -12.01
C THR A 782 -12.36 27.73 -12.60
N ILE A 783 -11.22 28.38 -12.86
CA ILE A 783 -11.16 29.67 -13.53
C ILE A 783 -11.70 29.57 -14.97
N ILE A 784 -11.30 28.54 -15.73
CA ILE A 784 -11.79 28.30 -17.10
C ILE A 784 -13.32 28.14 -17.10
N GLN A 785 -13.87 27.35 -16.17
CA GLN A 785 -15.32 27.12 -16.06
C GLN A 785 -16.12 28.37 -15.69
N ASN A 786 -15.49 29.33 -15.01
CA ASN A 786 -16.16 30.53 -14.52
C ASN A 786 -15.68 31.83 -15.20
N CYS A 787 -14.87 31.75 -16.26
CA CYS A 787 -14.36 32.92 -16.94
C CYS A 787 -15.52 33.68 -17.64
N PRO A 788 -15.64 35.01 -17.48
CA PRO A 788 -16.72 35.78 -18.11
C PRO A 788 -16.74 35.61 -19.63
N VAL A 789 -17.94 35.55 -20.20
CA VAL A 789 -18.11 35.42 -21.66
C VAL A 789 -17.46 36.59 -22.42
N ASP A 790 -17.40 37.78 -21.81
CA ASP A 790 -16.78 38.97 -22.41
C ASP A 790 -15.24 38.97 -22.32
N PHE A 791 -14.66 38.12 -21.45
CA PHE A 791 -13.22 37.84 -21.37
C PHE A 791 -12.79 36.66 -22.23
N LYS A 792 -13.76 35.95 -22.83
CA LYS A 792 -13.46 35.05 -23.94
C LYS A 792 -12.73 35.88 -25.00
N PRO A 793 -11.81 35.29 -25.76
CA PRO A 793 -11.29 35.97 -26.91
C PRO A 793 -12.48 36.39 -27.79
N ASN A 794 -12.89 37.65 -27.72
CA ASN A 794 -13.14 38.38 -28.96
C ASN A 794 -11.91 38.05 -29.77
N ARG A 795 -12.03 37.25 -30.84
CA ARG A 795 -10.94 36.91 -31.77
C ARG A 795 -9.97 38.08 -31.77
N ASN A 796 -8.90 37.99 -30.97
CA ASN A 796 -8.26 39.21 -30.51
C ASN A 796 -7.55 39.70 -31.76
N GLU A 797 -8.06 40.79 -32.34
CA GLU A 797 -7.68 41.33 -33.66
C GLU A 797 -6.17 41.60 -33.78
N ALA A 798 -5.44 41.49 -32.65
CA ALA A 798 -3.98 41.52 -32.56
C ALA A 798 -3.27 40.39 -33.32
N SER A 799 -3.91 39.23 -33.57
CA SER A 799 -3.38 38.22 -34.49
C SER A 799 -4.38 37.92 -35.60
N THR A 800 -4.56 38.89 -36.50
CA THR A 800 -5.30 38.64 -37.73
C THR A 800 -4.56 37.58 -38.54
N ASN A 801 -5.16 36.40 -38.67
CA ASN A 801 -4.67 35.38 -39.60
C ASN A 801 -4.81 35.91 -41.03
N ILE A 802 -3.82 35.65 -41.86
CA ILE A 802 -3.74 36.07 -43.24
C ILE A 802 -3.88 34.84 -44.13
N LEU A 803 -4.84 34.86 -45.06
CA LEU A 803 -4.93 33.82 -46.08
C LEU A 803 -4.26 34.30 -47.36
N VAL A 804 -3.24 33.58 -47.82
CA VAL A 804 -2.63 33.79 -49.13
C VAL A 804 -3.42 33.04 -50.19
N CYS A 805 -3.89 33.79 -51.17
CA CYS A 805 -4.84 33.36 -52.20
C CYS A 805 -4.25 33.54 -53.60
N SER A 806 -4.77 32.80 -54.58
CA SER A 806 -4.48 33.00 -56.00
C SER A 806 -5.74 33.41 -56.76
N ARG A 807 -5.65 34.46 -57.59
CA ARG A 807 -6.78 34.95 -58.39
C ARG A 807 -7.20 33.90 -59.43
N GLY A 808 -8.50 33.65 -59.53
CA GLY A 808 -9.06 32.82 -60.60
C GLY A 808 -9.10 31.31 -60.33
N GLY A 809 -8.67 30.86 -59.15
CA GLY A 809 -8.80 29.46 -58.74
C GLY A 809 -7.98 28.47 -59.57
N GLY A 810 -6.75 28.87 -59.91
CA GLY A 810 -5.84 28.21 -60.84
C GLY A 810 -4.37 28.25 -60.39
N GLY A 811 -3.93 27.40 -59.45
CA GLY A 811 -2.63 26.74 -59.54
C GLY A 811 -1.34 27.57 -59.39
N LEU A 812 -1.22 28.40 -58.36
CA LEU A 812 0.04 29.08 -57.97
C LEU A 812 0.57 28.55 -56.62
N LEU A 813 0.64 27.23 -56.47
CA LEU A 813 1.00 26.61 -55.19
C LEU A 813 2.37 27.07 -54.70
N VAL A 814 3.36 27.12 -55.60
CA VAL A 814 4.75 27.49 -55.25
C VAL A 814 4.80 28.93 -54.75
N GLU A 815 4.16 29.85 -55.46
CA GLU A 815 4.15 31.27 -55.13
C GLU A 815 3.36 31.54 -53.84
N ARG A 816 2.24 30.82 -53.62
CA ARG A 816 1.51 30.88 -52.33
C ARG A 816 2.39 30.38 -51.19
N MET A 817 3.13 29.29 -51.38
CA MET A 817 4.04 28.75 -50.37
C MET A 817 5.21 29.70 -50.07
N GLU A 818 5.83 30.29 -51.10
CA GLU A 818 6.90 31.28 -50.95
C GLU A 818 6.42 32.51 -50.18
N LEU A 819 5.25 33.06 -50.54
CA LEU A 819 4.73 34.25 -49.89
C LEU A 819 4.32 33.98 -48.44
N VAL A 820 3.74 32.81 -48.14
CA VAL A 820 3.47 32.40 -46.76
C VAL A 820 4.76 32.22 -45.96
N ALA A 821 5.81 31.65 -46.56
CA ALA A 821 7.12 31.53 -45.91
C ALA A 821 7.74 32.90 -45.58
N GLU A 822 7.68 33.86 -46.49
CA GLU A 822 8.13 35.26 -46.25
C GLU A 822 7.35 35.90 -45.10
N LEU A 823 6.03 35.70 -45.04
CA LEU A 823 5.21 36.20 -43.94
C LEU A 823 5.57 35.54 -42.60
N TRP A 824 5.91 34.24 -42.59
CA TRP A 824 6.37 33.55 -41.38
C TRP A 824 7.73 34.03 -40.90
N GLU A 825 8.67 34.35 -41.81
CA GLU A 825 9.98 34.92 -41.46
C GLU A 825 9.83 36.24 -40.67
N GLU A 826 8.79 37.00 -40.98
CA GLU A 826 8.44 38.26 -40.32
C GLU A 826 7.43 38.08 -39.16
N ASN A 827 7.20 36.84 -38.70
CA ASN A 827 6.29 36.46 -37.61
C ASN A 827 4.81 36.80 -37.82
N PHE A 828 4.34 36.91 -39.07
CA PHE A 828 2.90 36.97 -39.34
C PHE A 828 2.26 35.59 -39.25
N LYS A 829 1.02 35.53 -38.75
CA LYS A 829 0.18 34.34 -38.84
C LYS A 829 -0.44 34.28 -40.23
N ALA A 830 0.17 33.49 -41.11
CA ALA A 830 -0.30 33.33 -42.49
C ALA A 830 -0.53 31.85 -42.82
N GLU A 831 -1.48 31.57 -43.69
CA GLU A 831 -1.80 30.25 -44.21
C GLU A 831 -2.27 30.32 -45.66
N PHE A 832 -2.41 29.16 -46.31
CA PHE A 832 -2.98 29.02 -47.65
C PHE A 832 -3.84 27.75 -47.67
N VAL A 833 -4.83 27.69 -48.56
CA VAL A 833 -5.66 26.49 -48.70
C VAL A 833 -4.78 25.30 -49.11
N PRO A 834 -4.77 24.17 -48.37
CA PRO A 834 -3.84 23.05 -48.58
C PRO A 834 -4.24 22.17 -49.78
N THR A 835 -4.62 22.80 -50.88
CA THR A 835 -4.90 22.16 -52.16
C THR A 835 -3.99 22.79 -53.23
N PRO A 836 -3.51 22.00 -54.21
CA PRO A 836 -2.65 22.54 -55.26
C PRO A 836 -3.34 23.66 -56.05
N ASP A 837 -4.62 23.47 -56.33
CA ASP A 837 -5.41 24.36 -57.16
C ASP A 837 -6.81 24.64 -56.58
N PRO A 838 -6.91 25.47 -55.52
CA PRO A 838 -8.19 25.80 -54.90
C PRO A 838 -8.97 26.78 -55.76
N SER A 839 -10.26 26.51 -56.01
CA SER A 839 -11.14 27.47 -56.65
C SER A 839 -11.25 28.77 -55.83
N LEU A 840 -11.68 29.87 -56.45
CA LEU A 840 -11.88 31.12 -55.72
C LEU A 840 -12.91 30.94 -54.59
N THR A 841 -14.00 30.21 -54.86
CA THR A 841 -15.06 29.92 -53.87
C THR A 841 -14.50 29.15 -52.68
N GLU A 842 -13.73 28.09 -52.91
CA GLU A 842 -13.09 27.30 -51.85
C GLU A 842 -12.16 28.15 -50.98
N GLN A 843 -11.44 29.12 -51.57
CA GLN A 843 -10.58 30.03 -50.81
C GLN A 843 -11.38 30.96 -49.89
N TYR A 844 -12.54 31.47 -50.34
CA TYR A 844 -13.40 32.29 -49.49
C TYR A 844 -14.16 31.46 -48.45
N GLU A 845 -14.59 30.26 -48.80
CA GLU A 845 -15.22 29.31 -47.87
C GLU A 845 -14.24 28.92 -46.77
N TYR A 846 -13.01 28.55 -47.13
CA TYR A 846 -11.93 28.26 -46.17
C TYR A 846 -11.64 29.46 -45.27
N ALA A 847 -11.51 30.68 -45.83
CA ALA A 847 -11.33 31.88 -45.04
C ALA A 847 -12.47 32.09 -44.03
N ASN A 848 -13.71 31.84 -44.44
CA ASN A 848 -14.88 32.00 -43.59
C ASN A 848 -14.95 30.93 -42.48
N GLU A 849 -14.66 29.67 -42.81
CA GLU A 849 -14.59 28.54 -41.87
C GLU A 849 -13.51 28.76 -40.81
N GLN A 850 -12.30 29.15 -41.23
CA GLN A 850 -11.17 29.44 -40.33
C GLN A 850 -11.26 30.83 -39.67
N GLY A 851 -12.26 31.63 -40.03
CA GLY A 851 -12.45 32.96 -39.47
C GLY A 851 -11.41 34.01 -39.86
N ILE A 852 -10.70 33.79 -40.95
CA ILE A 852 -9.68 34.65 -41.52
C ILE A 852 -10.34 35.85 -42.21
N LYS A 853 -9.94 37.06 -41.82
CA LYS A 853 -10.53 38.31 -42.32
C LYS A 853 -9.66 39.05 -43.33
N CYS A 854 -8.35 38.75 -43.39
CA CYS A 854 -7.40 39.39 -44.28
C CYS A 854 -6.91 38.41 -45.34
N LEU A 855 -7.11 38.76 -46.61
CA LEU A 855 -6.69 37.99 -47.77
C LEU A 855 -5.55 38.71 -48.48
N VAL A 856 -4.49 37.98 -48.84
CA VAL A 856 -3.41 38.45 -49.72
C VAL A 856 -3.51 37.67 -51.02
N ILE A 857 -4.03 38.31 -52.06
CA ILE A 857 -4.39 37.67 -53.33
C ILE A 857 -3.29 37.95 -54.36
N ILE A 858 -2.67 36.89 -54.87
CA ILE A 858 -1.76 36.94 -56.01
C ILE A 858 -2.60 37.12 -57.29
N THR A 859 -2.40 38.24 -58.00
CA THR A 859 -3.31 38.67 -59.08
C THR A 859 -2.87 38.30 -60.50
N ASP A 860 -1.58 38.06 -60.74
CA ASP A 860 -1.04 37.75 -62.08
C ASP A 860 -0.47 36.34 -62.15
N THR A 861 -0.67 35.69 -63.30
CA THR A 861 -0.03 34.40 -63.64
C THR A 861 1.48 34.55 -63.84
N ASP A 862 1.94 35.74 -64.20
CA ASP A 862 3.35 36.12 -64.24
C ASP A 862 3.70 36.92 -62.96
N PHE A 863 3.51 36.32 -61.79
CA PHE A 863 3.82 36.95 -60.49
C PHE A 863 5.25 37.51 -60.43
N SER A 864 6.16 36.99 -61.25
CA SER A 864 7.54 37.45 -61.44
C SER A 864 7.70 38.81 -62.15
N LEU A 865 6.69 39.29 -62.89
CA LEU A 865 6.78 40.53 -63.69
C LEU A 865 6.22 41.78 -62.99
N THR A 866 5.18 41.64 -62.17
CA THR A 866 4.49 42.78 -61.53
C THR A 866 4.73 42.91 -60.02
N ASP A 867 5.41 41.94 -59.39
CA ASP A 867 5.83 41.87 -57.98
C ASP A 867 4.89 42.59 -56.98
N SER A 868 3.59 42.45 -57.20
CA SER A 868 2.56 43.13 -56.41
C SER A 868 1.43 42.15 -56.11
N VAL A 869 0.89 42.30 -54.91
CA VAL A 869 -0.19 41.49 -54.36
C VAL A 869 -1.35 42.38 -54.00
N LYS A 870 -2.56 41.82 -54.02
CA LYS A 870 -3.76 42.54 -53.63
C LYS A 870 -4.15 42.14 -52.22
N VAL A 871 -4.07 43.08 -51.28
CA VAL A 871 -4.52 42.86 -49.90
C VAL A 871 -5.98 43.28 -49.78
N ARG A 872 -6.82 42.41 -49.21
CA ARG A 872 -8.27 42.61 -49.05
C ARG A 872 -8.73 42.24 -47.65
N HIS A 873 -9.46 43.13 -46.99
CA HIS A 873 -10.10 42.84 -45.70
C HIS A 873 -11.61 42.61 -45.88
N LEU A 874 -12.11 41.44 -45.46
CA LEU A 874 -13.48 40.99 -45.75
C LEU A 874 -14.57 41.85 -45.07
N GLU A 875 -14.37 42.26 -43.81
CA GLU A 875 -15.37 43.06 -43.07
C GLU A 875 -15.31 44.56 -43.41
N HIS A 876 -14.11 45.16 -43.34
CA HIS A 876 -13.90 46.58 -43.60
C HIS A 876 -13.99 46.97 -45.08
N LYS A 877 -14.12 46.00 -46.00
CA LYS A 877 -14.15 46.19 -47.46
C LYS A 877 -12.98 47.01 -48.03
N GLY A 878 -11.88 47.10 -47.28
CA GLY A 878 -10.63 47.72 -47.73
C GLY A 878 -9.92 46.80 -48.72
N GLU A 879 -9.44 47.37 -49.82
CA GLU A 879 -8.69 46.63 -50.83
C GLU A 879 -7.60 47.52 -51.44
N LYS A 880 -6.36 47.02 -51.48
CA LYS A 880 -5.21 47.78 -51.99
C LYS A 880 -4.21 46.85 -52.68
N ASN A 881 -3.68 47.29 -53.81
CA ASN A 881 -2.54 46.64 -54.44
C ASN A 881 -1.26 47.14 -53.76
N VAL A 882 -0.43 46.23 -53.29
CA VAL A 882 0.79 46.49 -52.53
C VAL A 882 1.94 45.78 -53.20
N GLU A 883 3.04 46.49 -53.46
CA GLU A 883 4.29 45.88 -53.94
C GLU A 883 4.82 44.90 -52.89
N ARG A 884 5.30 43.72 -53.30
CA ARG A 884 5.74 42.63 -52.39
C ARG A 884 6.75 43.11 -51.34
N LYS A 885 7.74 43.92 -51.76
CA LYS A 885 8.73 44.54 -50.86
C LYS A 885 8.14 45.42 -49.74
N ASN A 886 6.92 45.93 -49.93
CA ASN A 886 6.22 46.80 -48.98
C ASN A 886 5.08 46.06 -48.24
N LEU A 887 4.83 44.80 -48.56
CA LEU A 887 3.73 44.00 -48.01
C LEU A 887 3.81 43.89 -46.49
N VAL A 888 4.98 43.51 -45.98
CA VAL A 888 5.26 43.36 -44.53
C VAL A 888 4.95 44.65 -43.79
N LYS A 889 5.50 45.78 -44.27
CA LYS A 889 5.27 47.10 -43.68
C LYS A 889 3.80 47.49 -43.70
N PHE A 890 3.12 47.28 -44.84
CA PHE A 890 1.70 47.56 -44.97
C PHE A 890 0.86 46.75 -43.98
N LEU A 891 1.12 45.44 -43.87
CA LEU A 891 0.40 44.56 -42.95
C LEU A 891 0.66 44.95 -41.50
N SER A 892 1.90 45.27 -41.11
CA SER A 892 2.22 45.77 -39.77
C SER A 892 1.44 47.06 -39.43
N ASP A 893 1.43 48.04 -40.32
CA ASP A 893 0.74 49.32 -40.12
C ASP A 893 -0.79 49.13 -40.07
N ALA A 894 -1.32 48.28 -40.95
CA ALA A 894 -2.74 47.96 -41.00
C ALA A 894 -3.19 47.20 -39.74
N MET A 895 -2.44 46.19 -39.30
CA MET A 895 -2.72 45.42 -38.07
C MET A 895 -2.60 46.28 -36.81
N ALA A 896 -1.62 47.19 -36.74
CA ALA A 896 -1.48 48.12 -35.62
C ALA A 896 -2.71 49.03 -35.42
N THR A 897 -3.44 49.31 -36.50
CA THR A 897 -4.69 50.08 -36.48
C THR A 897 -5.95 49.21 -36.58
N GLN A 898 -5.80 47.89 -36.43
CA GLN A 898 -6.88 46.89 -36.59
C GLN A 898 -7.64 47.04 -37.92
N PHE A 899 -6.94 47.46 -38.97
CA PHE A 899 -7.47 47.74 -40.31
C PHE A 899 -8.54 48.85 -40.35
N ARG A 900 -8.78 49.56 -39.24
CA ARG A 900 -9.82 50.60 -39.11
C ARG A 900 -9.40 51.96 -39.64
N ASN A 901 -8.10 52.20 -39.84
CA ASN A 901 -7.62 53.47 -40.36
C ASN A 901 -7.82 53.54 -41.90
N PRO A 902 -8.79 54.33 -42.40
CA PRO A 902 -9.07 54.41 -43.84
C PRO A 902 -7.89 54.97 -44.65
N SER A 903 -7.01 55.77 -44.05
CA SER A 903 -5.86 56.36 -44.74
C SER A 903 -4.80 55.36 -45.20
N ILE A 904 -4.76 54.16 -44.60
CA ILE A 904 -3.84 53.09 -44.98
C ILE A 904 -4.28 52.45 -46.30
N TRP A 905 -5.58 52.47 -46.59
CA TRP A 905 -6.22 51.87 -47.76
C TRP A 905 -6.31 52.80 -48.98
N ILE A 906 -6.08 54.10 -48.78
CA ILE A 906 -5.92 55.10 -49.85
C ILE A 906 -4.52 54.97 -50.45
#